data_AF-A0A2E7ES21-F1
#
_entry.id   AF-A0A2E7ES21-F1
#
_cell.length_a   1.000
_cell.length_b   1.000
_cell.length_c   1.000
_cell.angle_alpha   90.00
_cell.angle_beta   90.00
_cell.angle_gamma   90.00
#
_symmetry.space_group_name_H-M   'P 1'
#
loop_
_entity.id
_entity.type
_entity.pdbx_description
1 polymer ?
#
loop_
_entity_poly.entity_id
_entity_poly.type
_entity_poly.pdbx_seq_one_letter_code
_entity_poly.pdbx_strand_id
1 'polypeptide(L)'
;MQGDVAMQLVDNVDAFLLRELERSVDRREEHWQRDRSSWATHQESIKGQRARLSSILGIRDARVAPQAPNILSANTQTVRIGHGTGFDVFVIRWTSFGHVTGEGLMLDPTSKAWANVIAIPDCEWTPEQLVGLSPGVEREMQYARRLAESGCRVYVPMLINRQRKQFDWGPRPAPDITNREMLYRSAYELGRGLIGYEIQKVLSLVDYAATQDLPIGIIGWGEGGLIALYSSAVDERIDSTCVSGYFDSRQNAWQEPLDRNVFGLLEQFGDAELATMILPRQLLIEAAAGPVADFPGNGGGPARLRSPELESVQAEMDRAKSLVTPLSTENFKLLKSGNDGQGNGGSSVALTAFCEGLDGKLNNDTGQPPQSSQLPDAAARHRRQMREIDEHSQAVLRKSGAVRAEFMKGLNTSSEDAYNQSVEDYRRHFYNEVIGRFDHELAAPAPRSRRIYETEHWRGYEVVLDVFDGVFAYGILILPKDLKEGERRPVVVCQHGLEGRPQDTVGIQSAHYYSGFAGELAKRGYITFSPQNLYIGYDRFRTLQRKSYLLKKTLFSTITPQHQQIIHWLKTLPYVDDDRIAFYGLSYGGKTAMRVPAILTDYCLSICSADFNEWVDKNASTHNPRSYVWSGEYEIFEFDLGSTFNYAEMAALIAPRPFMVERGHDDGVADDWTVGWEFGKVRNLYASRLKLPERCEIEWFDGPHKINGVKTYEFLDRQLQWNSKTHTNRTD
;
A
#
# COMPACT_ATOMS: atom_id res chain seq x y z
N MET A 1 0.52 2.49 -35.48
CA MET A 1 -0.61 2.50 -34.50
C MET A 1 -1.71 1.61 -35.05
N GLN A 2 -1.87 0.39 -34.53
CA GLN A 2 -2.92 -0.57 -34.89
C GLN A 2 -3.53 -1.12 -33.61
N GLY A 3 -4.82 -1.47 -33.61
CA GLY A 3 -5.52 -1.98 -32.42
C GLY A 3 -5.82 -0.91 -31.35
N ASP A 4 -6.14 -1.37 -30.14
CA ASP A 4 -6.41 -0.50 -28.99
C ASP A 4 -5.10 -0.08 -28.30
N VAL A 5 -4.61 1.11 -28.67
CA VAL A 5 -3.33 1.65 -28.19
C VAL A 5 -3.36 1.90 -26.68
N ALA A 6 -4.51 2.25 -26.11
CA ALA A 6 -4.63 2.45 -24.66
C ALA A 6 -4.45 1.14 -23.89
N MET A 7 -5.01 0.04 -24.38
CA MET A 7 -4.80 -1.26 -23.75
C MET A 7 -3.39 -1.81 -23.98
N GLN A 8 -2.80 -1.56 -25.15
CA GLN A 8 -1.38 -1.89 -25.39
C GLN A 8 -0.46 -1.15 -24.41
N LEU A 9 -0.80 0.08 -24.04
CA LEU A 9 -0.05 0.82 -23.02
C LEU A 9 -0.08 0.08 -21.67
N VAL A 10 -1.26 -0.33 -21.22
CA VAL A 10 -1.43 -1.09 -19.96
C VAL A 10 -0.63 -2.40 -20.00
N ASP A 11 -0.71 -3.16 -21.10
CA ASP A 11 0.01 -4.43 -21.28
C ASP A 11 1.53 -4.25 -21.30
N ASN A 12 2.01 -3.19 -21.94
CA ASN A 12 3.42 -2.88 -22.01
C ASN A 12 3.98 -2.46 -20.65
N VAL A 13 3.23 -1.67 -19.89
CA VAL A 13 3.60 -1.32 -18.51
C VAL A 13 3.53 -2.54 -17.59
N ASP A 14 2.58 -3.45 -17.79
CA ASP A 14 2.55 -4.73 -17.07
C ASP A 14 3.85 -5.53 -17.27
N ALA A 15 4.24 -5.73 -18.53
CA ALA A 15 5.47 -6.42 -18.87
C ALA A 15 6.72 -5.70 -18.33
N PHE A 16 6.74 -4.36 -18.34
CA PHE A 16 7.80 -3.58 -17.74
C PHE A 16 7.90 -3.83 -16.22
N LEU A 17 6.78 -3.76 -15.49
CA LEU A 17 6.77 -3.97 -14.05
C LEU A 17 7.16 -5.41 -13.66
N LEU A 18 6.78 -6.41 -14.45
CA LEU A 18 7.22 -7.79 -14.25
C LEU A 18 8.74 -7.93 -14.39
N ARG A 19 9.35 -7.28 -15.39
CA ARG A 19 10.82 -7.23 -15.53
C ARG A 19 11.49 -6.49 -14.37
N GLU A 20 10.90 -5.38 -13.90
CA GLU A 20 11.45 -4.64 -12.76
C GLU A 20 11.33 -5.42 -11.45
N LEU A 21 10.27 -6.20 -11.26
CA LEU A 21 10.16 -7.16 -10.16
C LEU A 21 11.28 -8.18 -10.24
N GLU A 22 11.46 -8.89 -11.35
CA GLU A 22 12.56 -9.85 -11.55
C GLU A 22 13.93 -9.24 -11.22
N ARG A 23 14.23 -8.05 -11.77
CA ARG A 23 15.48 -7.31 -11.52
C ARG A 23 15.67 -6.87 -10.06
N SER A 24 14.58 -6.75 -9.29
CA SER A 24 14.65 -6.34 -7.89
C SER A 24 15.50 -7.28 -7.05
N VAL A 25 15.58 -8.58 -7.39
CA VAL A 25 16.36 -9.56 -6.63
C VAL A 25 17.83 -9.14 -6.54
N ASP A 26 18.43 -8.78 -7.67
CA ASP A 26 19.84 -8.38 -7.74
C ASP A 26 20.04 -6.97 -7.18
N ARG A 27 19.11 -6.04 -7.46
CA ARG A 27 19.20 -4.64 -7.01
C ARG A 27 19.11 -4.47 -5.49
N ARG A 28 18.51 -5.42 -4.77
CA ARG A 28 18.44 -5.37 -3.31
C ARG A 28 19.81 -5.18 -2.69
N GLU A 29 20.87 -5.80 -3.22
CA GLU A 29 22.22 -5.72 -2.63
C GLU A 29 22.72 -4.27 -2.51
N GLU A 30 22.28 -3.36 -3.40
CA GLU A 30 22.63 -1.94 -3.37
C GLU A 30 22.17 -1.24 -2.08
N HIS A 31 21.14 -1.78 -1.43
CA HIS A 31 20.58 -1.27 -0.18
C HIS A 31 21.20 -1.92 1.07
N TRP A 32 22.14 -2.84 0.93
CA TRP A 32 22.72 -3.59 2.05
C TRP A 32 24.23 -3.41 2.14
N GLN A 33 24.70 -3.10 3.35
CA GLN A 33 26.13 -2.97 3.65
C GLN A 33 26.57 -4.08 4.61
N ARG A 34 26.42 -5.35 4.19
CA ARG A 34 26.65 -6.51 5.06
C ARG A 34 28.12 -6.67 5.42
N ASP A 35 28.44 -6.58 6.71
CA ASP A 35 29.74 -7.00 7.23
C ASP A 35 29.70 -8.49 7.56
N ARG A 36 30.37 -9.32 6.75
CA ARG A 36 30.35 -10.78 6.88
C ARG A 36 31.58 -11.34 7.61
N SER A 37 32.30 -10.50 8.38
CA SER A 37 33.47 -10.91 9.15
C SER A 37 33.12 -11.75 10.38
N SER A 38 31.97 -11.48 11.00
CA SER A 38 31.40 -12.24 12.11
C SER A 38 29.89 -12.02 12.18
N TRP A 39 29.17 -12.88 12.89
CA TRP A 39 27.73 -12.67 13.11
C TRP A 39 27.43 -11.40 13.92
N ALA A 40 28.30 -11.00 14.84
CA ALA A 40 28.12 -9.78 15.63
C ALA A 40 28.23 -8.53 14.76
N THR A 41 29.24 -8.47 13.89
CA THR A 41 29.43 -7.36 12.94
C THR A 41 28.35 -7.35 11.86
N HIS A 42 27.92 -8.52 11.39
CA HIS A 42 26.78 -8.63 10.47
C HIS A 42 25.51 -8.00 11.07
N GLN A 43 25.13 -8.41 12.28
CA GLN A 43 23.95 -7.88 12.98
C GLN A 43 24.04 -6.37 13.19
N GLU A 44 25.21 -5.86 13.58
CA GLU A 44 25.44 -4.41 13.70
C GLU A 44 25.24 -3.69 12.36
N SER A 45 25.81 -4.24 11.28
CA SER A 45 25.76 -3.65 9.95
C SER A 45 24.35 -3.56 9.35
N ILE A 46 23.42 -4.42 9.81
CA ILE A 46 22.05 -4.51 9.29
C ILE A 46 20.98 -3.84 10.16
N LYS A 47 21.36 -3.09 11.21
CA LYS A 47 20.40 -2.37 12.07
C LYS A 47 19.49 -1.43 11.28
N GLY A 48 20.04 -0.78 10.26
CA GLY A 48 19.28 0.09 9.35
C GLY A 48 18.18 -0.68 8.60
N GLN A 49 18.46 -1.90 8.15
CA GLN A 49 17.53 -2.77 7.46
C GLN A 49 16.42 -3.26 8.39
N ARG A 50 16.74 -3.57 9.66
CA ARG A 50 15.75 -3.91 10.69
C ARG A 50 14.79 -2.74 10.98
N ALA A 51 15.32 -1.52 11.10
CA ALA A 51 14.51 -0.32 11.25
C ALA A 51 13.65 -0.03 10.00
N ARG A 52 14.21 -0.23 8.80
CA ARG A 52 13.48 -0.08 7.54
C ARG A 52 12.34 -1.07 7.40
N LEU A 53 12.59 -2.36 7.70
CA LEU A 53 11.56 -3.40 7.72
C LEU A 53 10.42 -3.03 8.67
N SER A 54 10.75 -2.59 9.89
CA SER A 54 9.77 -2.14 10.88
C SER A 54 8.93 -0.97 10.36
N SER A 55 9.58 -0.02 9.68
CA SER A 55 8.91 1.16 9.09
C SER A 55 7.92 0.80 7.98
N ILE A 56 8.30 -0.07 7.03
CA ILE A 56 7.43 -0.45 5.90
C ILE A 56 6.29 -1.40 6.32
N LEU A 57 6.47 -2.16 7.41
CA LEU A 57 5.41 -2.94 8.03
C LEU A 57 4.43 -2.08 8.85
N GLY A 58 4.79 -0.82 9.12
CA GLY A 58 3.98 0.06 9.95
C GLY A 58 4.08 -0.22 11.45
N ILE A 59 5.17 -0.84 11.90
CA ILE A 59 5.50 -1.05 13.32
C ILE A 59 6.03 0.27 13.88
N ARG A 60 5.10 1.20 14.13
CA ARG A 60 5.41 2.60 14.50
C ARG A 60 4.69 3.05 15.77
N ASP A 61 3.72 2.28 16.23
CA ASP A 61 3.01 2.55 17.47
C ASP A 61 3.84 2.04 18.65
N ALA A 62 3.98 2.87 19.69
CA ALA A 62 4.74 2.48 20.87
C ALA A 62 4.00 1.36 21.62
N ARG A 63 4.68 0.22 21.80
CA ARG A 63 4.17 -0.87 22.64
C ARG A 63 4.17 -0.45 24.11
N VAL A 64 3.21 -0.97 24.87
CA VAL A 64 3.15 -0.75 26.32
C VAL A 64 4.31 -1.46 27.03
N ALA A 65 4.58 -1.09 28.28
CA ALA A 65 5.59 -1.77 29.09
C ALA A 65 5.26 -3.27 29.22
N PRO A 66 6.29 -4.15 29.29
CA PRO A 66 6.09 -5.59 29.45
C PRO A 66 5.15 -5.91 30.62
N GLN A 67 4.10 -6.67 30.34
CA GLN A 67 3.10 -7.05 31.33
C GLN A 67 2.63 -8.49 31.11
N ALA A 68 2.36 -9.19 32.20
CA ALA A 68 1.77 -10.52 32.12
C ALA A 68 0.39 -10.45 31.44
N PRO A 69 0.08 -11.38 30.50
CA PRO A 69 -1.27 -11.47 29.96
C PRO A 69 -2.29 -11.68 31.07
N ASN A 70 -3.38 -10.92 31.02
CA ASN A 70 -4.48 -11.08 31.95
C ASN A 70 -5.26 -12.36 31.61
N ILE A 71 -5.37 -13.26 32.59
CA ILE A 71 -6.26 -14.41 32.46
C ILE A 71 -7.70 -13.93 32.67
N LEU A 72 -8.55 -14.11 31.67
CA LEU A 72 -9.95 -13.68 31.74
C LEU A 72 -10.72 -14.61 32.69
N SER A 73 -11.37 -14.03 33.69
CA SER A 73 -12.24 -14.73 34.65
C SER A 73 -13.71 -14.44 34.35
N ALA A 74 -14.57 -15.45 34.47
CA ALA A 74 -15.99 -15.23 34.68
C ALA A 74 -16.21 -15.12 36.20
N ASN A 75 -16.56 -13.93 36.69
CA ASN A 75 -16.92 -13.68 38.09
C ASN A 75 -15.80 -13.96 39.12
N THR A 76 -14.67 -13.25 39.00
CA THR A 76 -13.58 -13.17 40.01
C THR A 76 -12.84 -14.47 40.39
N GLN A 77 -13.16 -15.61 39.76
CA GLN A 77 -12.36 -16.83 39.82
C GLN A 77 -11.63 -17.07 38.48
N THR A 78 -10.32 -17.30 38.52
CA THR A 78 -9.55 -17.70 37.33
C THR A 78 -10.16 -18.97 36.74
N VAL A 79 -10.75 -18.88 35.53
CA VAL A 79 -11.41 -20.02 34.90
C VAL A 79 -10.43 -20.73 33.98
N ARG A 80 -9.89 -21.86 34.45
CA ARG A 80 -9.30 -22.85 33.55
C ARG A 80 -10.37 -23.34 32.59
N ILE A 81 -10.16 -23.17 31.28
CA ILE A 81 -11.15 -23.56 30.25
C ILE A 81 -10.93 -24.97 29.72
N GLY A 82 -9.75 -25.55 29.94
CA GLY A 82 -9.48 -26.94 29.56
C GLY A 82 -8.25 -27.50 30.24
N HIS A 83 -8.12 -28.83 30.16
CA HIS A 83 -6.98 -29.57 30.69
C HIS A 83 -6.52 -30.62 29.67
N GLY A 84 -5.22 -30.66 29.39
CA GLY A 84 -4.59 -31.67 28.56
C GLY A 84 -3.52 -32.44 29.34
N THR A 85 -2.79 -33.33 28.66
CA THR A 85 -1.73 -34.12 29.30
C THR A 85 -0.57 -33.22 29.74
N GLY A 86 -0.55 -32.85 31.03
CA GLY A 86 0.55 -32.09 31.64
C GLY A 86 0.46 -30.56 31.52
N PHE A 87 -0.70 -30.01 31.12
CA PHE A 87 -0.90 -28.56 31.01
C PHE A 87 -2.37 -28.16 31.22
N ASP A 88 -2.57 -26.91 31.65
CA ASP A 88 -3.88 -26.26 31.78
C ASP A 88 -4.05 -25.17 30.72
N VAL A 89 -5.29 -24.93 30.26
CA VAL A 89 -5.60 -23.93 29.23
C VAL A 89 -6.38 -22.76 29.81
N PHE A 90 -5.93 -21.55 29.48
CA PHE A 90 -6.50 -20.29 29.93
C PHE A 90 -6.79 -19.36 28.74
N VAL A 91 -7.87 -18.58 28.83
CA VAL A 91 -8.11 -17.47 27.91
C VAL A 91 -7.33 -16.26 28.41
N ILE A 92 -6.53 -15.66 27.52
CA ILE A 92 -5.69 -14.52 27.86
C ILE A 92 -6.02 -13.28 27.02
N ARG A 93 -5.77 -12.12 27.61
CA ARG A 93 -5.78 -10.81 26.93
C ARG A 93 -4.61 -9.97 27.42
N TRP A 94 -3.91 -9.30 26.51
CA TRP A 94 -2.82 -8.38 26.84
C TRP A 94 -2.94 -7.10 26.03
N THR A 95 -2.65 -5.95 26.63
CA THR A 95 -2.54 -4.69 25.87
C THR A 95 -1.23 -4.72 25.09
N SER A 96 -1.28 -4.35 23.80
CA SER A 96 -0.11 -4.32 22.93
C SER A 96 0.41 -2.90 22.71
N PHE A 97 -0.39 -2.03 22.11
CA PHE A 97 -0.07 -0.62 21.85
C PHE A 97 -1.35 0.22 21.93
N GLY A 98 -1.23 1.45 22.43
CA GLY A 98 -2.40 2.31 22.64
C GLY A 98 -3.49 1.59 23.47
N HIS A 99 -4.68 1.43 22.87
CA HIS A 99 -5.79 0.65 23.45
C HIS A 99 -5.98 -0.72 22.77
N VAL A 100 -5.17 -1.06 21.78
CA VAL A 100 -5.28 -2.32 21.04
C VAL A 100 -4.75 -3.46 21.89
N THR A 101 -5.57 -4.49 22.06
CA THR A 101 -5.21 -5.70 22.78
C THR A 101 -4.91 -6.85 21.81
N GLY A 102 -4.12 -7.81 22.27
CA GLY A 102 -4.12 -9.17 21.75
C GLY A 102 -5.02 -10.05 22.61
N GLU A 103 -5.72 -10.99 21.97
CA GLU A 103 -6.49 -12.04 22.63
C GLU A 103 -6.07 -13.41 22.10
N GLY A 104 -6.18 -14.44 22.93
CA GLY A 104 -5.70 -15.76 22.58
C GLY A 104 -5.86 -16.77 23.71
N LEU A 105 -5.10 -17.86 23.63
CA LEU A 105 -5.00 -18.86 24.68
C LEU A 105 -3.58 -18.92 25.25
N MET A 106 -3.48 -19.30 26.51
CA MET A 106 -2.23 -19.71 27.14
C MET A 106 -2.36 -21.16 27.59
N LEU A 107 -1.40 -21.99 27.24
CA LEU A 107 -1.23 -23.35 27.74
C LEU A 107 -0.08 -23.31 28.73
N ASP A 108 -0.40 -23.45 30.02
CA ASP A 108 0.58 -23.41 31.09
C ASP A 108 0.88 -24.85 31.55
N PRO A 109 2.13 -25.32 31.46
CA PRO A 109 2.46 -26.66 31.91
C PRO A 109 2.24 -26.78 33.43
N THR A 110 1.76 -27.94 33.87
CA THR A 110 1.56 -28.21 35.30
C THR A 110 2.90 -28.37 36.05
N SER A 111 3.97 -28.61 35.31
CA SER A 111 5.36 -28.54 35.78
C SER A 111 5.99 -27.19 35.42
N LYS A 112 7.17 -26.88 35.98
CA LYS A 112 7.91 -25.68 35.60
C LYS A 112 8.17 -25.66 34.09
N ALA A 113 7.72 -24.60 33.42
CA ALA A 113 8.01 -24.38 32.01
C ALA A 113 9.52 -24.23 31.79
N TRP A 114 10.03 -24.83 30.71
CA TRP A 114 11.43 -24.70 30.30
C TRP A 114 11.64 -23.76 29.11
N ALA A 115 10.57 -23.35 28.42
CA ALA A 115 10.60 -22.31 27.39
C ALA A 115 9.24 -21.59 27.30
N ASN A 116 9.28 -20.35 26.80
CA ASN A 116 8.11 -19.58 26.37
C ASN A 116 8.00 -19.68 24.85
N VAL A 117 6.89 -20.21 24.35
CA VAL A 117 6.65 -20.37 22.92
C VAL A 117 5.43 -19.57 22.49
N ILE A 118 5.55 -18.82 21.41
CA ILE A 118 4.43 -18.19 20.74
C ILE A 118 4.10 -19.03 19.51
N ALA A 119 2.99 -19.76 19.57
CA ALA A 119 2.53 -20.65 18.50
C ALA A 119 1.39 -19.97 17.73
N ILE A 120 1.70 -19.47 16.54
CA ILE A 120 0.81 -18.61 15.76
C ILE A 120 0.05 -19.47 14.74
N PRO A 121 -1.30 -19.53 14.79
CA PRO A 121 -2.10 -20.25 13.81
C PRO A 121 -2.09 -19.58 12.43
N ASP A 122 -2.57 -20.27 11.39
CA ASP A 122 -3.06 -19.59 10.19
C ASP A 122 -4.29 -18.73 10.52
N CYS A 123 -4.57 -17.70 9.72
CA CYS A 123 -5.67 -16.79 10.02
C CYS A 123 -7.06 -17.44 9.90
N GLU A 124 -7.19 -18.57 9.21
CA GLU A 124 -8.45 -19.34 9.16
C GLU A 124 -8.64 -20.26 10.36
N TRP A 125 -7.63 -20.38 11.24
CA TRP A 125 -7.72 -21.21 12.43
C TRP A 125 -7.89 -20.36 13.69
N THR A 126 -8.85 -20.75 14.51
CA THR A 126 -8.98 -20.22 15.87
C THR A 126 -7.90 -20.78 16.79
N PRO A 127 -7.51 -20.07 17.86
CA PRO A 127 -6.64 -20.63 18.90
C PRO A 127 -7.14 -21.97 19.44
N GLU A 128 -8.44 -22.12 19.61
CA GLU A 128 -9.07 -23.36 20.11
C GLU A 128 -8.84 -24.54 19.17
N GLN A 129 -8.91 -24.31 17.85
CA GLN A 129 -8.66 -25.35 16.86
C GLN A 129 -7.19 -25.80 16.87
N LEU A 130 -6.24 -24.86 16.90
CA LEU A 130 -4.81 -25.20 16.94
C LEU A 130 -4.43 -25.98 18.22
N VAL A 131 -5.14 -25.76 19.32
CA VAL A 131 -4.94 -26.45 20.59
C VAL A 131 -5.67 -27.80 20.65
N GLY A 132 -6.61 -28.07 19.73
CA GLY A 132 -7.44 -29.27 19.73
C GLY A 132 -8.65 -29.22 20.66
N LEU A 133 -9.04 -28.02 21.12
CA LEU A 133 -10.27 -27.78 21.89
C LEU A 133 -11.51 -27.71 20.99
N SER A 134 -11.32 -27.54 19.68
CA SER A 134 -12.39 -27.49 18.67
C SER A 134 -11.93 -28.19 17.39
N PRO A 135 -12.86 -28.78 16.62
CA PRO A 135 -12.52 -29.42 15.35
C PRO A 135 -12.09 -28.40 14.30
N GLY A 136 -11.22 -28.81 13.38
CA GLY A 136 -10.81 -27.99 12.22
C GLY A 136 -9.31 -28.05 11.90
N VAL A 137 -8.49 -28.52 12.85
CA VAL A 137 -7.05 -28.75 12.66
C VAL A 137 -6.72 -30.19 13.03
N GLU A 138 -6.08 -30.90 12.11
CA GLU A 138 -5.63 -32.28 12.31
C GLU A 138 -4.68 -32.39 13.51
N ARG A 139 -4.74 -33.53 14.21
CA ARG A 139 -4.03 -33.72 15.48
C ARG A 139 -2.52 -33.50 15.36
N GLU A 140 -1.95 -33.91 14.24
CA GLU A 140 -0.52 -33.79 13.93
C GLU A 140 -0.10 -32.32 13.77
N MET A 141 -1.01 -31.46 13.30
CA MET A 141 -0.83 -30.02 13.10
C MET A 141 -1.11 -29.18 14.35
N GLN A 142 -1.55 -29.79 15.45
CA GLN A 142 -1.80 -29.09 16.72
C GLN A 142 -0.48 -28.78 17.46
N TYR A 143 0.46 -28.08 16.82
CA TYR A 143 1.80 -27.84 17.35
C TYR A 143 1.80 -27.06 18.66
N ALA A 144 0.84 -26.15 18.88
CA ALA A 144 0.70 -25.45 20.16
C ALA A 144 0.49 -26.45 21.31
N ARG A 145 -0.39 -27.42 21.12
CA ARG A 145 -0.67 -28.47 22.10
C ARG A 145 0.54 -29.38 22.29
N ARG A 146 1.18 -29.84 21.22
CA ARG A 146 2.31 -30.77 21.28
C ARG A 146 3.52 -30.16 22.02
N LEU A 147 3.73 -28.84 21.87
CA LEU A 147 4.76 -28.10 22.59
C LEU A 147 4.41 -27.96 24.09
N ALA A 148 3.13 -27.73 24.42
CA ALA A 148 2.68 -27.72 25.81
C ALA A 148 2.80 -29.10 26.48
N GLU A 149 2.45 -30.19 25.78
CA GLU A 149 2.66 -31.59 26.22
C GLU A 149 4.15 -31.93 26.42
N SER A 150 5.04 -31.14 25.83
CA SER A 150 6.49 -31.24 25.98
C SER A 150 7.03 -30.38 27.13
N GLY A 151 6.20 -29.61 27.82
CA GLY A 151 6.56 -28.77 28.96
C GLY A 151 6.89 -27.31 28.64
N CYS A 152 6.59 -26.83 27.42
CA CYS A 152 6.65 -25.41 27.11
C CYS A 152 5.44 -24.67 27.68
N ARG A 153 5.62 -23.41 28.11
CA ARG A 153 4.50 -22.47 28.21
C ARG A 153 4.21 -21.94 26.81
N VAL A 154 2.98 -22.11 26.33
CA VAL A 154 2.61 -21.75 24.95
C VAL A 154 1.54 -20.67 24.93
N TYR A 155 1.80 -19.59 24.20
CA TYR A 155 0.83 -18.54 23.89
C TYR A 155 0.34 -18.71 22.46
N VAL A 156 -0.98 -18.73 22.27
CA VAL A 156 -1.62 -18.90 20.97
C VAL A 156 -2.45 -17.65 20.68
N PRO A 157 -1.87 -16.65 19.98
CA PRO A 157 -2.61 -15.45 19.61
C PRO A 157 -3.66 -15.76 18.54
N MET A 158 -4.76 -15.02 18.54
CA MET A 158 -5.67 -15.04 17.40
C MET A 158 -5.20 -14.08 16.29
N LEU A 159 -5.45 -14.43 15.04
CA LEU A 159 -5.28 -13.56 13.88
C LEU A 159 -6.64 -13.16 13.29
N ILE A 160 -6.68 -12.07 12.53
CA ILE A 160 -7.90 -11.68 11.80
C ILE A 160 -8.06 -12.60 10.59
N ASN A 161 -9.14 -13.38 10.53
CA ASN A 161 -9.46 -14.29 9.41
C ASN A 161 -9.77 -13.56 8.09
N ARG A 162 -9.90 -14.30 6.98
CA ARG A 162 -10.30 -13.81 5.65
C ARG A 162 -11.76 -14.10 5.29
N GLN A 163 -12.60 -14.33 6.28
CA GLN A 163 -14.04 -14.44 6.04
C GLN A 163 -14.57 -13.12 5.43
N ARG A 164 -15.55 -13.23 4.54
CA ARG A 164 -16.08 -12.10 3.75
C ARG A 164 -17.44 -11.66 4.25
N LYS A 165 -17.77 -10.36 4.14
CA LYS A 165 -19.07 -9.76 4.50
C LYS A 165 -19.50 -9.96 5.96
N GLN A 166 -18.57 -9.89 6.92
CA GLN A 166 -18.88 -10.19 8.32
C GLN A 166 -18.88 -8.98 9.26
N PHE A 167 -18.56 -7.79 8.76
CA PHE A 167 -18.54 -6.58 9.56
C PHE A 167 -19.84 -5.80 9.41
N ASP A 168 -20.33 -5.28 10.54
CA ASP A 168 -21.62 -4.60 10.69
C ASP A 168 -21.47 -3.17 11.23
N TRP A 169 -20.23 -2.66 11.29
CA TRP A 169 -19.94 -1.27 11.64
C TRP A 169 -19.69 -0.46 10.38
N GLY A 170 -20.08 0.82 10.42
CA GLY A 170 -19.90 1.75 9.32
C GLY A 170 -21.22 2.23 8.71
N PRO A 171 -21.15 3.24 7.83
CA PRO A 171 -22.33 3.91 7.27
C PRO A 171 -22.90 3.20 6.03
N ARG A 172 -22.25 2.13 5.55
CA ARG A 172 -22.67 1.35 4.37
C ARG A 172 -22.66 -0.15 4.68
N PRO A 173 -23.44 -0.97 3.93
CA PRO A 173 -23.29 -2.42 3.97
C PRO A 173 -21.85 -2.82 3.67
N ALA A 174 -21.37 -3.87 4.34
CA ALA A 174 -20.03 -4.41 4.10
C ALA A 174 -19.83 -4.76 2.62
N PRO A 175 -18.80 -4.22 1.94
CA PRO A 175 -18.44 -4.69 0.62
C PRO A 175 -18.03 -6.16 0.67
N ASP A 176 -18.09 -6.83 -0.48
CA ASP A 176 -17.69 -8.23 -0.60
C ASP A 176 -16.16 -8.36 -0.60
N ILE A 177 -15.54 -8.08 0.55
CA ILE A 177 -14.10 -8.15 0.78
C ILE A 177 -13.81 -8.97 2.05
N THR A 178 -12.56 -9.40 2.20
CA THR A 178 -12.13 -10.12 3.40
C THR A 178 -12.02 -9.19 4.60
N ASN A 179 -12.19 -9.73 5.81
CA ASN A 179 -11.97 -8.99 7.05
C ASN A 179 -10.55 -8.39 7.14
N ARG A 180 -9.53 -9.09 6.62
CA ARG A 180 -8.15 -8.58 6.54
C ARG A 180 -8.02 -7.39 5.60
N GLU A 181 -8.63 -7.48 4.41
CA GLU A 181 -8.62 -6.39 3.43
C GLU A 181 -9.31 -5.14 3.97
N MET A 182 -10.43 -5.28 4.68
CA MET A 182 -11.12 -4.15 5.32
C MET A 182 -10.18 -3.34 6.23
N LEU A 183 -9.47 -4.02 7.14
CA LEU A 183 -8.53 -3.35 8.05
C LEU A 183 -7.27 -2.86 7.36
N TYR A 184 -6.83 -3.53 6.28
CA TYR A 184 -5.75 -3.03 5.44
C TYR A 184 -6.10 -1.66 4.84
N ARG A 185 -7.29 -1.53 4.24
CA ARG A 185 -7.74 -0.29 3.58
C ARG A 185 -7.75 0.91 4.53
N SER A 186 -8.26 0.75 5.75
CA SER A 186 -8.32 1.83 6.74
C SER A 186 -6.95 2.18 7.36
N ALA A 187 -5.97 1.27 7.31
CA ALA A 187 -4.67 1.45 7.94
C ALA A 187 -3.55 1.90 6.98
N TYR A 188 -3.61 1.49 5.71
CA TYR A 188 -2.50 1.64 4.75
C TYR A 188 -2.14 3.10 4.47
N GLU A 189 -3.16 3.94 4.26
CA GLU A 189 -3.05 5.40 4.13
C GLU A 189 -2.43 6.08 5.34
N LEU A 190 -2.49 5.43 6.50
CA LEU A 190 -1.93 5.91 7.76
C LEU A 190 -0.54 5.32 8.03
N GLY A 191 0.09 4.71 7.04
CA GLY A 191 1.43 4.15 7.14
C GLY A 191 1.48 2.88 7.98
N ARG A 192 0.37 2.15 8.07
CA ARG A 192 0.21 0.92 8.87
C ARG A 192 -0.32 -0.23 8.03
N GLY A 193 0.09 -1.44 8.35
CA GLY A 193 -0.45 -2.67 7.77
C GLY A 193 -1.03 -3.58 8.83
N LEU A 194 -1.97 -4.44 8.44
CA LEU A 194 -2.53 -5.44 9.36
C LEU A 194 -1.44 -6.40 9.87
N ILE A 195 -0.50 -6.80 9.01
CA ILE A 195 0.69 -7.58 9.38
C ILE A 195 1.46 -6.88 10.51
N GLY A 196 1.69 -5.57 10.40
CA GLY A 196 2.39 -4.79 11.42
C GLY A 196 1.65 -4.74 12.76
N TYR A 197 0.31 -4.66 12.75
CA TYR A 197 -0.48 -4.74 13.97
C TYR A 197 -0.41 -6.12 14.63
N GLU A 198 -0.49 -7.20 13.84
CA GLU A 198 -0.40 -8.57 14.36
C GLU A 198 1.01 -8.90 14.87
N ILE A 199 2.06 -8.45 14.18
CA ILE A 199 3.45 -8.52 14.67
C ILE A 199 3.57 -7.78 16.00
N GLN A 200 3.03 -6.57 16.14
CA GLN A 200 3.10 -5.84 17.42
C GLN A 200 2.42 -6.59 18.56
N LYS A 201 1.26 -7.24 18.30
CA LYS A 201 0.59 -8.09 19.30
C LYS A 201 1.48 -9.25 19.73
N VAL A 202 2.14 -9.91 18.78
CA VAL A 202 3.11 -10.99 19.04
C VAL A 202 4.33 -10.48 19.81
N LEU A 203 4.92 -9.36 19.39
CA LEU A 203 6.08 -8.78 20.06
C LEU A 203 5.78 -8.29 21.46
N SER A 204 4.53 -7.93 21.79
CA SER A 204 4.14 -7.67 23.19
C SER A 204 4.18 -8.93 24.06
N LEU A 205 3.96 -10.12 23.49
CA LEU A 205 4.19 -11.38 24.21
C LEU A 205 5.69 -11.66 24.34
N VAL A 206 6.50 -11.34 23.32
CA VAL A 206 7.97 -11.41 23.41
C VAL A 206 8.50 -10.46 24.48
N ASP A 207 7.97 -9.24 24.56
CA ASP A 207 8.30 -8.25 25.58
C ASP A 207 8.10 -8.82 26.99
N TYR A 208 6.98 -9.49 27.23
CA TYR A 208 6.72 -10.17 28.50
C TYR A 208 7.57 -11.42 28.70
N ALA A 209 7.72 -12.28 27.68
CA ALA A 209 8.52 -13.49 27.77
C ALA A 209 9.98 -13.18 28.10
N ALA A 210 10.51 -12.08 27.58
CA ALA A 210 11.87 -11.59 27.86
C ALA A 210 12.07 -11.11 29.31
N THR A 211 10.99 -10.88 30.08
CA THR A 211 11.13 -10.66 31.53
C THR A 211 11.29 -11.96 32.32
N GLN A 212 11.15 -13.10 31.65
CA GLN A 212 11.32 -14.43 32.22
C GLN A 212 12.68 -14.97 31.77
N ASP A 213 13.42 -15.58 32.70
CA ASP A 213 14.71 -16.22 32.41
C ASP A 213 14.49 -17.60 31.75
N LEU A 214 13.84 -17.61 30.59
CA LEU A 214 13.50 -18.79 29.79
C LEU A 214 13.68 -18.48 28.29
N PRO A 215 14.14 -19.45 27.48
CA PRO A 215 14.20 -19.32 26.02
C PRO A 215 12.87 -18.94 25.39
N ILE A 216 12.92 -18.16 24.31
CA ILE A 216 11.76 -17.67 23.55
C ILE A 216 11.74 -18.31 22.18
N GLY A 217 10.70 -19.11 21.92
CA GLY A 217 10.44 -19.71 20.62
C GLY A 217 9.25 -19.08 19.90
N ILE A 218 9.29 -19.04 18.57
CA ILE A 218 8.14 -18.68 17.74
C ILE A 218 7.95 -19.70 16.62
N ILE A 219 6.73 -20.16 16.42
CA ILE A 219 6.38 -21.10 15.35
C ILE A 219 5.05 -20.70 14.72
N GLY A 220 4.94 -20.83 13.41
CA GLY A 220 3.65 -20.67 12.74
C GLY A 220 3.56 -21.34 11.38
N TRP A 221 2.32 -21.57 10.96
CA TRP A 221 1.95 -22.15 9.66
C TRP A 221 1.10 -21.17 8.85
N GLY A 222 1.32 -21.10 7.52
CA GLY A 222 0.58 -20.20 6.64
C GLY A 222 0.77 -18.73 7.03
N GLU A 223 -0.32 -18.02 7.35
CA GLU A 223 -0.23 -16.67 7.92
C GLU A 223 0.55 -16.59 9.22
N GLY A 224 0.47 -17.61 10.07
CA GLY A 224 1.30 -17.68 11.27
C GLY A 224 2.79 -17.79 10.92
N GLY A 225 3.12 -18.46 9.81
CA GLY A 225 4.49 -18.57 9.31
C GLY A 225 5.05 -17.23 8.83
N LEU A 226 4.22 -16.44 8.13
CA LEU A 226 4.53 -15.05 7.78
C LEU A 226 4.84 -14.23 9.04
N ILE A 227 3.92 -14.21 10.01
CA ILE A 227 4.08 -13.40 11.23
C ILE A 227 5.30 -13.86 12.03
N ALA A 228 5.57 -15.17 12.10
CA ALA A 228 6.76 -15.71 12.76
C ALA A 228 8.07 -15.24 12.09
N LEU A 229 8.18 -15.38 10.76
CA LEU A 229 9.36 -14.94 10.00
C LEU A 229 9.60 -13.44 10.20
N TYR A 230 8.56 -12.61 10.06
CA TYR A 230 8.70 -11.16 10.14
C TYR A 230 8.95 -10.69 11.58
N SER A 231 8.37 -11.35 12.59
CA SER A 231 8.61 -11.04 14.01
C SER A 231 10.07 -11.31 14.40
N SER A 232 10.62 -12.48 14.04
CA SER A 232 12.04 -12.78 14.23
C SER A 232 12.94 -11.91 13.35
N ALA A 233 12.41 -11.55 12.18
CA ALA A 233 12.80 -10.49 11.27
C ALA A 233 13.17 -9.17 11.96
N VAL A 234 12.34 -8.74 12.91
CA VAL A 234 12.44 -7.42 13.54
C VAL A 234 12.95 -7.47 14.98
N ASP A 235 12.85 -8.60 15.67
CA ASP A 235 13.20 -8.73 17.08
C ASP A 235 14.28 -9.79 17.30
N GLU A 236 15.36 -9.38 17.95
CA GLU A 236 16.56 -10.19 18.15
C GLU A 236 16.48 -11.13 19.35
N ARG A 237 15.45 -11.02 20.20
CA ARG A 237 15.29 -11.79 21.44
C ARG A 237 14.71 -13.20 21.25
N ILE A 238 14.30 -13.54 20.04
CA ILE A 238 13.69 -14.84 19.73
C ILE A 238 14.79 -15.84 19.39
N ASP A 239 14.92 -16.91 20.18
CA ASP A 239 16.02 -17.88 20.12
C ASP A 239 15.85 -18.91 18.98
N SER A 240 14.62 -19.43 18.83
CA SER A 240 14.27 -20.39 17.76
C SER A 240 13.01 -19.99 17.02
N THR A 241 13.06 -20.06 15.70
CA THR A 241 11.97 -19.71 14.78
C THR A 241 11.67 -20.88 13.85
N CYS A 242 10.41 -21.30 13.77
CA CYS A 242 9.95 -22.27 12.78
C CYS A 242 8.88 -21.65 11.86
N VAL A 243 9.18 -21.61 10.57
CA VAL A 243 8.31 -21.07 9.51
C VAL A 243 7.82 -22.24 8.66
N SER A 244 6.52 -22.51 8.69
CA SER A 244 5.92 -23.64 7.99
C SER A 244 4.92 -23.18 6.93
N GLY A 245 5.00 -23.76 5.72
CA GLY A 245 4.02 -23.52 4.65
C GLY A 245 3.90 -22.06 4.18
N TYR A 246 4.95 -21.25 4.31
CA TYR A 246 4.98 -19.84 3.91
C TYR A 246 6.23 -19.43 3.12
N PHE A 247 7.43 -19.78 3.60
CA PHE A 247 8.70 -19.29 3.08
C PHE A 247 8.86 -19.58 1.58
N ASP A 248 9.01 -18.55 0.75
CA ASP A 248 9.08 -18.70 -0.70
C ASP A 248 9.70 -17.47 -1.39
N SER A 249 9.93 -17.57 -2.69
CA SER A 249 10.22 -16.41 -3.53
C SER A 249 9.03 -15.44 -3.52
N ARG A 250 9.28 -14.19 -3.13
CA ARG A 250 8.25 -13.16 -2.99
C ARG A 250 7.94 -12.40 -4.29
N GLN A 251 8.55 -12.78 -5.42
CA GLN A 251 8.43 -12.07 -6.70
C GLN A 251 6.99 -12.03 -7.25
N ASN A 252 6.16 -12.99 -6.84
CA ASN A 252 4.75 -13.09 -7.20
C ASN A 252 3.80 -12.59 -6.10
N ALA A 253 4.30 -11.95 -5.05
CA ALA A 253 3.49 -11.46 -3.93
C ALA A 253 2.38 -10.48 -4.35
N TRP A 254 2.49 -9.85 -5.52
CA TRP A 254 1.46 -8.98 -6.08
C TRP A 254 0.16 -9.73 -6.43
N GLN A 255 0.19 -11.07 -6.46
CA GLN A 255 -0.96 -11.93 -6.72
C GLN A 255 -1.66 -12.37 -5.42
N GLU A 256 -0.99 -12.23 -4.28
CA GLU A 256 -1.47 -12.64 -2.97
C GLU A 256 -2.39 -11.59 -2.34
N PRO A 257 -3.23 -11.92 -1.35
CA PRO A 257 -4.17 -10.99 -0.73
C PRO A 257 -3.54 -9.63 -0.39
N LEU A 258 -4.32 -8.55 -0.54
CA LEU A 258 -3.82 -7.16 -0.39
C LEU A 258 -3.13 -6.91 0.96
N ASP A 259 -3.55 -7.61 2.02
CA ASP A 259 -2.91 -7.54 3.33
C ASP A 259 -1.42 -7.97 3.32
N ARG A 260 -0.96 -8.70 2.29
CA ARG A 260 0.44 -9.09 2.06
C ARG A 260 1.20 -8.16 1.09
N ASN A 261 0.56 -7.14 0.50
CA ASN A 261 1.17 -6.22 -0.47
C ASN A 261 1.83 -5.01 0.23
N VAL A 262 3.00 -5.27 0.83
CA VAL A 262 3.76 -4.28 1.61
C VAL A 262 4.53 -3.31 0.69
N PHE A 263 4.36 -2.00 0.93
CA PHE A 263 5.02 -0.95 0.15
C PHE A 263 6.55 -1.00 0.31
N GLY A 264 7.28 -1.18 -0.79
CA GLY A 264 8.73 -1.25 -0.82
C GLY A 264 9.35 -2.52 -0.26
N LEU A 265 8.57 -3.60 -0.12
CA LEU A 265 9.11 -4.87 0.35
C LEU A 265 10.25 -5.35 -0.56
N LEU A 266 9.99 -5.52 -1.85
CA LEU A 266 10.94 -6.08 -2.82
C LEU A 266 12.01 -5.09 -3.28
N GLU A 267 11.91 -3.81 -2.89
CA GLU A 267 13.01 -2.85 -3.04
C GLU A 267 14.24 -3.31 -2.24
N GLN A 268 14.04 -3.86 -1.04
CA GLN A 268 15.15 -4.16 -0.12
C GLN A 268 15.10 -5.57 0.47
N PHE A 269 13.97 -6.26 0.40
CA PHE A 269 13.73 -7.52 1.10
C PHE A 269 13.03 -8.55 0.23
N GLY A 270 13.34 -9.81 0.49
CA GLY A 270 12.55 -10.99 0.21
C GLY A 270 12.72 -11.93 1.39
N ASP A 271 12.12 -13.11 1.35
CA ASP A 271 12.19 -14.05 2.47
C ASP A 271 13.64 -14.48 2.75
N ALA A 272 14.50 -14.57 1.72
CA ALA A 272 15.92 -14.82 1.90
C ALA A 272 16.62 -13.72 2.70
N GLU A 273 16.37 -12.45 2.38
CA GLU A 273 16.95 -11.32 3.11
C GLU A 273 16.47 -11.30 4.57
N LEU A 274 15.18 -11.59 4.82
CA LEU A 274 14.63 -11.73 6.17
C LEU A 274 15.30 -12.87 6.95
N ALA A 275 15.56 -14.01 6.31
CA ALA A 275 16.29 -15.11 6.95
C ALA A 275 17.69 -14.66 7.42
N THR A 276 18.41 -13.86 6.61
CA THR A 276 19.74 -13.35 7.01
C THR A 276 19.71 -12.41 8.22
N MET A 277 18.56 -11.82 8.53
CA MET A 277 18.37 -10.95 9.70
C MET A 277 18.10 -11.75 10.98
N ILE A 278 17.70 -13.02 10.85
CA ILE A 278 17.45 -13.93 11.99
C ILE A 278 18.74 -14.60 12.43
N LEU A 279 19.56 -15.05 11.47
CA LEU A 279 20.81 -15.76 11.73
C LEU A 279 21.80 -14.91 12.55
N PRO A 280 22.56 -15.50 13.49
CA PRO A 280 22.79 -16.93 13.68
C PRO A 280 21.76 -17.64 14.56
N ARG A 281 20.69 -16.96 15.02
CA ARG A 281 19.63 -17.58 15.81
C ARG A 281 18.94 -18.67 14.98
N GLN A 282 18.37 -19.67 15.64
CA GLN A 282 17.86 -20.84 14.93
C GLN A 282 16.66 -20.46 14.04
N LEU A 283 16.78 -20.79 12.76
CA LEU A 283 15.72 -20.62 11.77
C LEU A 283 15.48 -21.94 11.05
N LEU A 284 14.27 -22.47 11.23
CA LEU A 284 13.81 -23.71 10.64
C LEU A 284 12.76 -23.37 9.59
N ILE A 285 13.04 -23.73 8.34
CA ILE A 285 12.06 -23.65 7.27
C ILE A 285 11.47 -25.04 7.10
N GLU A 286 10.20 -25.20 7.44
CA GLU A 286 9.47 -26.42 7.16
C GLU A 286 8.78 -26.29 5.80
N ALA A 287 9.31 -27.03 4.81
CA ALA A 287 8.60 -27.26 3.56
C ALA A 287 7.41 -28.18 3.86
N ALA A 288 6.24 -27.57 3.88
CA ALA A 288 4.93 -28.19 4.11
C ALA A 288 3.91 -27.53 3.18
N ALA A 289 2.78 -28.20 2.97
CA ALA A 289 1.67 -27.60 2.24
C ALA A 289 1.23 -26.31 2.94
N GLY A 290 1.25 -25.19 2.23
CA GLY A 290 0.71 -23.90 2.68
C GLY A 290 -0.78 -23.76 2.38
N PRO A 291 -1.45 -22.69 2.88
CA PRO A 291 -2.85 -22.43 2.57
C PRO A 291 -3.08 -22.21 1.08
N VAL A 292 -4.17 -22.78 0.54
CA VAL A 292 -4.61 -22.61 -0.85
C VAL A 292 -5.99 -21.98 -0.86
N ALA A 293 -6.12 -20.84 -1.53
CA ALA A 293 -7.39 -20.12 -1.63
C ALA A 293 -7.42 -19.23 -2.88
N ASP A 294 -8.61 -19.02 -3.42
CA ASP A 294 -8.88 -18.04 -4.48
C ASP A 294 -9.89 -17.01 -3.96
N PHE A 295 -9.55 -15.73 -4.12
CA PHE A 295 -10.36 -14.60 -3.70
C PHE A 295 -10.81 -13.84 -4.94
N PRO A 296 -12.11 -13.86 -5.30
CA PRO A 296 -12.61 -13.08 -6.43
C PRO A 296 -12.55 -11.58 -6.13
N GLY A 297 -12.33 -10.78 -7.17
CA GLY A 297 -12.23 -9.32 -7.13
C GLY A 297 -13.58 -8.58 -7.00
N ASN A 298 -14.60 -9.20 -6.42
CA ASN A 298 -15.98 -8.69 -6.30
C ASN A 298 -16.09 -7.41 -5.42
N GLY A 299 -15.44 -6.31 -5.79
CA GLY A 299 -15.28 -5.11 -4.96
C GLY A 299 -14.02 -5.13 -4.07
N GLY A 300 -13.23 -6.20 -4.15
CA GLY A 300 -11.91 -6.33 -3.52
C GLY A 300 -10.80 -6.60 -4.53
N GLY A 301 -9.55 -6.65 -4.06
CA GLY A 301 -8.44 -7.08 -4.91
C GLY A 301 -8.51 -8.58 -5.24
N PRO A 302 -8.59 -9.00 -6.51
CA PRO A 302 -8.55 -10.42 -6.86
C PRO A 302 -7.22 -11.02 -6.42
N ALA A 303 -7.24 -12.13 -5.70
CA ALA A 303 -6.02 -12.68 -5.12
C ALA A 303 -6.04 -14.20 -5.10
N ARG A 304 -4.85 -14.79 -5.00
CA ARG A 304 -4.67 -16.23 -4.87
C ARG A 304 -3.57 -16.55 -3.87
N LEU A 305 -3.83 -17.56 -3.05
CA LEU A 305 -2.84 -18.23 -2.21
C LEU A 305 -2.57 -19.60 -2.82
N ARG A 306 -1.29 -19.95 -2.91
CA ARG A 306 -0.79 -21.23 -3.39
C ARG A 306 0.23 -21.74 -2.39
N SER A 307 0.30 -23.06 -2.24
CA SER A 307 1.31 -23.69 -1.40
C SER A 307 2.70 -23.44 -1.98
N PRO A 308 3.71 -23.11 -1.15
CA PRO A 308 5.10 -23.01 -1.62
C PRO A 308 5.58 -24.33 -2.21
N GLU A 309 6.24 -24.27 -3.37
CA GLU A 309 6.85 -25.43 -4.01
C GLU A 309 8.23 -25.71 -3.40
N LEU A 310 8.55 -26.97 -3.12
CA LEU A 310 9.79 -27.35 -2.45
C LEU A 310 11.04 -26.82 -3.17
N GLU A 311 11.05 -26.82 -4.50
CA GLU A 311 12.16 -26.30 -5.30
C GLU A 311 12.36 -24.79 -5.09
N SER A 312 11.27 -24.03 -5.02
CA SER A 312 11.31 -22.59 -4.80
C SER A 312 11.75 -22.26 -3.37
N VAL A 313 11.25 -23.01 -2.37
CA VAL A 313 11.69 -22.92 -0.98
C VAL A 313 13.20 -23.16 -0.87
N GLN A 314 13.71 -24.23 -1.50
CA GLN A 314 15.13 -24.57 -1.49
C GLN A 314 15.97 -23.48 -2.17
N ALA A 315 15.54 -22.97 -3.33
CA ALA A 315 16.24 -21.91 -4.04
C ALA A 315 16.31 -20.60 -3.23
N GLU A 316 15.21 -20.24 -2.56
CA GLU A 316 15.15 -19.06 -1.68
C GLU A 316 16.09 -19.21 -0.48
N MET A 317 16.14 -20.41 0.14
CA MET A 317 17.07 -20.72 1.22
C MET A 317 18.53 -20.69 0.77
N ASP A 318 18.83 -21.21 -0.42
CA ASP A 318 20.19 -21.20 -0.95
C ASP A 318 20.65 -19.77 -1.27
N ARG A 319 19.75 -18.90 -1.76
CA ARG A 319 20.04 -17.46 -1.88
C ARG A 319 20.36 -16.85 -0.52
N ALA A 320 19.57 -17.13 0.52
CA ALA A 320 19.85 -16.61 1.87
C ALA A 320 21.24 -17.00 2.36
N LYS A 321 21.65 -18.26 2.14
CA LYS A 321 23.00 -18.74 2.50
C LYS A 321 24.10 -18.03 1.72
N SER A 322 23.91 -17.78 0.41
CA SER A 322 24.90 -17.05 -0.39
C SER A 322 25.07 -15.60 0.08
N LEU A 323 24.00 -14.95 0.54
CA LEU A 323 24.04 -13.56 1.04
C LEU A 323 24.87 -13.36 2.31
N VAL A 324 25.14 -14.43 3.07
CA VAL A 324 25.91 -14.37 4.33
C VAL A 324 27.25 -15.09 4.28
N THR A 325 27.61 -15.70 3.14
CA THR A 325 28.91 -16.38 2.97
C THR A 325 30.06 -15.39 3.24
N PRO A 326 31.09 -15.75 4.06
CA PRO A 326 31.44 -17.10 4.55
C PRO A 326 30.91 -17.45 5.96
N LEU A 327 29.95 -16.72 6.52
CA LEU A 327 29.41 -17.00 7.85
C LEU A 327 28.73 -18.39 7.89
N SER A 328 28.87 -19.10 9.02
CA SER A 328 28.24 -20.40 9.22
C SER A 328 26.73 -20.30 9.27
N THR A 329 26.04 -21.21 8.58
CA THR A 329 24.57 -21.29 8.49
C THR A 329 24.01 -22.59 9.08
N GLU A 330 24.73 -23.23 10.02
CA GLU A 330 24.31 -24.49 10.67
C GLU A 330 22.95 -24.41 11.37
N ASN A 331 22.60 -23.23 11.85
CA ASN A 331 21.32 -22.94 12.50
C ASN A 331 20.19 -22.64 11.51
N PHE A 332 20.44 -22.71 10.20
CA PHE A 332 19.46 -22.51 9.14
C PHE A 332 19.12 -23.83 8.44
N LYS A 333 18.02 -24.46 8.83
CA LYS A 333 17.69 -25.83 8.41
C LYS A 333 16.43 -25.89 7.56
N LEU A 334 16.49 -26.64 6.45
CA LEU A 334 15.31 -27.04 5.68
C LEU A 334 14.81 -28.38 6.21
N LEU A 335 13.55 -28.44 6.61
CA LEU A 335 12.88 -29.63 7.10
C LEU A 335 11.74 -29.97 6.15
N LYS A 336 11.71 -31.19 5.64
CA LYS A 336 10.65 -31.63 4.72
C LYS A 336 9.55 -32.32 5.50
N SER A 337 8.33 -31.81 5.39
CA SER A 337 7.14 -32.52 5.84
C SER A 337 6.64 -33.44 4.73
N GLY A 338 6.51 -34.73 5.01
CA GLY A 338 6.28 -35.74 3.97
C GLY A 338 7.50 -35.96 3.07
N ASN A 339 7.31 -36.67 1.95
CA ASN A 339 8.41 -37.00 1.03
C ASN A 339 8.77 -35.86 0.06
N ASP A 340 7.79 -35.02 -0.26
CA ASP A 340 7.84 -33.96 -1.27
C ASP A 340 7.76 -32.55 -0.68
N GLY A 341 7.73 -32.40 0.65
CA GLY A 341 7.54 -31.11 1.30
C GLY A 341 6.11 -30.57 1.21
N GLN A 342 5.12 -31.43 0.88
CA GLN A 342 3.70 -31.07 0.83
C GLN A 342 2.89 -31.76 1.95
N GLY A 343 3.57 -32.30 2.96
CA GLY A 343 2.93 -32.82 4.16
C GLY A 343 2.33 -31.74 5.06
N ASN A 344 1.73 -32.17 6.16
CA ASN A 344 1.15 -31.30 7.18
C ASN A 344 2.23 -30.46 7.89
N GLY A 345 1.95 -29.19 8.15
CA GLY A 345 2.80 -28.32 8.97
C GLY A 345 2.85 -28.76 10.45
N GLY A 346 3.92 -28.41 11.14
CA GLY A 346 4.17 -28.81 12.52
C GLY A 346 4.58 -30.27 12.66
N SER A 347 5.28 -30.83 11.67
CA SER A 347 5.75 -32.22 11.70
C SER A 347 6.64 -32.51 12.92
N SER A 348 6.72 -33.78 13.33
CA SER A 348 7.60 -34.17 14.45
C SER A 348 9.07 -33.82 14.21
N VAL A 349 9.52 -33.86 12.96
CA VAL A 349 10.89 -33.45 12.58
C VAL A 349 11.07 -31.95 12.83
N ALA A 350 10.11 -31.12 12.42
CA ALA A 350 10.12 -29.69 12.66
C ALA A 350 10.09 -29.33 14.15
N LEU A 351 9.17 -29.93 14.91
CA LEU A 351 9.04 -29.65 16.33
C LEU A 351 10.24 -30.16 17.15
N THR A 352 10.86 -31.27 16.76
CA THR A 352 12.07 -31.77 17.42
C THR A 352 13.21 -30.78 17.25
N ALA A 353 13.50 -30.37 16.01
CA ALA A 353 14.55 -29.39 15.72
C ALA A 353 14.27 -28.04 16.39
N PHE A 354 13.00 -27.63 16.47
CA PHE A 354 12.57 -26.40 17.14
C PHE A 354 12.84 -26.45 18.64
N CYS A 355 12.45 -27.54 19.31
CA CYS A 355 12.75 -27.72 20.74
C CYS A 355 14.25 -27.78 21.01
N GLU A 356 15.05 -28.39 20.12
CA GLU A 356 16.52 -28.43 20.25
C GLU A 356 17.13 -27.02 20.26
N GLY A 357 16.62 -26.08 19.46
CA GLY A 357 17.09 -24.69 19.49
C GLY A 357 16.65 -23.88 20.71
N LEU A 358 15.80 -24.46 21.56
CA LEU A 358 15.37 -23.90 22.83
C LEU A 358 15.96 -24.69 24.02
N ASP A 359 17.00 -25.49 23.78
CA ASP A 359 17.64 -26.39 24.75
C ASP A 359 16.68 -27.41 25.40
N GLY A 360 15.59 -27.74 24.71
CA GLY A 360 14.53 -28.64 25.18
C GLY A 360 14.42 -29.92 24.36
N LYS A 361 13.38 -30.71 24.67
CA LYS A 361 13.09 -31.97 23.98
C LYS A 361 11.59 -32.09 23.68
N LEU A 362 11.27 -32.52 22.47
CA LEU A 362 9.90 -32.83 22.09
C LEU A 362 9.44 -34.13 22.76
N ASN A 363 8.23 -34.13 23.32
CA ASN A 363 7.53 -35.34 23.67
C ASN A 363 6.84 -35.92 22.43
N ASN A 364 7.30 -37.10 21.98
CA ASN A 364 6.74 -37.78 20.81
C ASN A 364 5.39 -38.45 21.09
N ASP A 365 5.06 -38.69 22.37
CA ASP A 365 3.78 -39.24 22.78
C ASP A 365 2.74 -38.11 22.83
N THR A 366 1.99 -37.95 21.74
CA THR A 366 0.88 -36.99 21.75
C THR A 366 -0.25 -37.53 22.63
N GLY A 367 -0.71 -36.72 23.59
CA GLY A 367 -1.77 -37.10 24.53
C GLY A 367 -3.14 -37.26 23.86
N GLN A 368 -4.23 -37.27 24.62
CA GLN A 368 -5.56 -37.02 24.03
C GLN A 368 -5.81 -35.50 23.92
N PRO A 369 -6.60 -35.02 22.93
CA PRO A 369 -6.99 -33.62 22.86
C PRO A 369 -7.54 -33.12 24.21
N PRO A 370 -7.24 -31.86 24.60
CA PRO A 370 -7.64 -31.34 25.89
C PRO A 370 -9.16 -31.35 26.03
N GLN A 371 -9.63 -31.67 27.22
CA GLN A 371 -11.05 -31.65 27.55
C GLN A 371 -11.44 -30.26 28.01
N SER A 372 -12.60 -29.77 27.56
CA SER A 372 -13.18 -28.50 27.99
C SER A 372 -14.66 -28.65 28.33
N SER A 373 -15.07 -27.97 29.40
CA SER A 373 -16.47 -27.87 29.82
C SER A 373 -17.18 -26.66 29.21
N GLN A 374 -16.43 -25.63 28.79
CA GLN A 374 -16.97 -24.42 28.18
C GLN A 374 -15.91 -23.74 27.31
N LEU A 375 -16.24 -23.53 26.04
CA LEU A 375 -15.37 -22.83 25.09
C LEU A 375 -15.68 -21.33 25.06
N PRO A 376 -14.66 -20.47 24.88
CA PRO A 376 -14.86 -19.05 24.64
C PRO A 376 -15.52 -18.80 23.28
N ASP A 377 -16.34 -17.74 23.19
CA ASP A 377 -16.94 -17.30 21.92
C ASP A 377 -15.86 -16.70 21.00
N ALA A 378 -15.37 -17.51 20.06
CA ALA A 378 -14.36 -17.12 19.08
C ALA A 378 -14.85 -16.01 18.13
N ALA A 379 -16.13 -16.01 17.75
CA ALA A 379 -16.69 -15.01 16.85
C ALA A 379 -16.80 -13.65 17.57
N ALA A 380 -17.22 -13.62 18.84
CA ALA A 380 -17.24 -12.40 19.63
C ALA A 380 -15.83 -11.85 19.88
N ARG A 381 -14.83 -12.71 20.10
CA ARG A 381 -13.42 -12.32 20.21
C ARG A 381 -12.91 -11.67 18.94
N HIS A 382 -13.17 -12.30 17.80
CA HIS A 382 -12.77 -11.78 16.50
C HIS A 382 -13.40 -10.42 16.20
N ARG A 383 -14.72 -10.25 16.42
CA ARG A 383 -15.39 -8.95 16.26
C ARG A 383 -14.78 -7.85 17.14
N ARG A 384 -14.45 -8.15 18.41
CA ARG A 384 -13.77 -7.19 19.28
C ARG A 384 -12.39 -6.79 18.74
N GLN A 385 -11.59 -7.77 18.33
CA GLN A 385 -10.24 -7.53 17.83
C GLN A 385 -10.24 -6.73 16.53
N MET A 386 -11.20 -6.97 15.63
CA MET A 386 -11.39 -6.12 14.44
C MET A 386 -11.75 -4.69 14.83
N ARG A 387 -12.70 -4.53 15.75
CA ARG A 387 -13.16 -3.21 16.20
C ARG A 387 -12.05 -2.40 16.86
N GLU A 388 -11.26 -3.01 17.74
CA GLU A 388 -10.12 -2.33 18.38
C GLU A 388 -9.07 -1.85 17.36
N ILE A 389 -8.78 -2.67 16.33
CA ILE A 389 -7.84 -2.27 15.27
C ILE A 389 -8.41 -1.09 14.46
N ASP A 390 -9.68 -1.16 14.03
CA ASP A 390 -10.31 -0.06 13.30
C ASP A 390 -10.37 1.21 14.16
N GLU A 391 -10.86 1.13 15.40
CA GLU A 391 -10.94 2.28 16.32
C GLU A 391 -9.57 2.96 16.52
N HIS A 392 -8.48 2.18 16.57
CA HIS A 392 -7.12 2.71 16.58
C HIS A 392 -6.75 3.40 15.27
N SER A 393 -7.00 2.80 14.10
CA SER A 393 -6.78 3.45 12.81
C SER A 393 -7.59 4.76 12.70
N GLN A 394 -8.85 4.78 13.13
CA GLN A 394 -9.68 5.99 13.14
C GLN A 394 -9.17 7.05 14.13
N ALA A 395 -8.56 6.63 15.26
CA ALA A 395 -7.91 7.55 16.19
C ALA A 395 -6.61 8.14 15.63
N VAL A 396 -5.85 7.37 14.86
CA VAL A 396 -4.68 7.84 14.12
C VAL A 396 -5.10 8.83 13.04
N LEU A 397 -6.13 8.51 12.24
CA LEU A 397 -6.67 9.38 11.19
C LEU A 397 -7.05 10.76 11.73
N ARG A 398 -7.73 10.83 12.87
CA ARG A 398 -8.09 12.12 13.51
C ARG A 398 -6.87 12.98 13.86
N LYS A 399 -5.70 12.38 14.08
CA LYS A 399 -4.46 13.10 14.41
C LYS A 399 -3.63 13.46 13.16
N SER A 400 -3.92 12.85 12.01
CA SER A 400 -3.14 13.00 10.78
C SER A 400 -2.95 14.45 10.35
N GLY A 401 -3.97 15.31 10.46
CA GLY A 401 -3.82 16.73 10.12
C GLY A 401 -2.74 17.46 10.92
N ALA A 402 -2.60 17.15 12.22
CA ALA A 402 -1.56 17.75 13.06
C ALA A 402 -0.17 17.16 12.75
N VAL A 403 -0.10 15.86 12.45
CA VAL A 403 1.15 15.21 12.03
C VAL A 403 1.66 15.82 10.72
N ARG A 404 0.78 16.03 9.73
CA ARG A 404 1.15 16.69 8.47
C ARG A 404 1.55 18.15 8.65
N ALA A 405 0.88 18.89 9.55
CA ALA A 405 1.29 20.25 9.86
C ALA A 405 2.71 20.32 10.44
N GLU A 406 3.07 19.38 11.31
CA GLU A 406 4.43 19.25 11.85
C GLU A 406 5.42 18.83 10.76
N PHE A 407 5.05 17.90 9.87
CA PHE A 407 5.86 17.52 8.71
C PHE A 407 6.16 18.74 7.83
N MET A 408 5.16 19.57 7.51
CA MET A 408 5.28 20.76 6.64
C MET A 408 5.85 22.01 7.31
N LYS A 409 6.29 21.95 8.58
CA LYS A 409 6.73 23.12 9.35
C LYS A 409 7.92 23.89 8.77
N GLY A 410 8.70 23.24 7.91
CA GLY A 410 9.89 23.81 7.25
C GLY A 410 9.56 24.75 6.10
N LEU A 411 8.30 24.82 5.65
CA LEU A 411 7.90 25.76 4.59
C LEU A 411 8.14 27.21 5.01
N ASN A 412 8.98 27.91 4.25
CA ASN A 412 9.29 29.31 4.48
C ASN A 412 8.42 30.20 3.60
N THR A 413 7.39 30.82 4.19
CA THR A 413 6.48 31.70 3.46
C THR A 413 6.84 33.19 3.60
N SER A 414 8.10 33.55 3.84
CA SER A 414 8.51 34.96 3.98
C SER A 414 8.56 35.71 2.66
N SER A 415 8.82 35.00 1.56
CA SER A 415 8.83 35.50 0.18
C SER A 415 8.62 34.34 -0.79
N GLU A 416 8.31 34.63 -2.05
CA GLU A 416 8.17 33.59 -3.10
C GLU A 416 9.47 32.81 -3.31
N ASP A 417 10.63 33.48 -3.32
CA ASP A 417 11.94 32.83 -3.46
C ASP A 417 12.26 31.90 -2.30
N ALA A 418 12.02 32.34 -1.06
CA ALA A 418 12.25 31.52 0.12
C ALA A 418 11.31 30.31 0.15
N TYR A 419 10.08 30.51 -0.33
CA TYR A 419 9.10 29.44 -0.45
C TYR A 419 9.54 28.39 -1.47
N ASN A 420 9.89 28.83 -2.69
CA ASN A 420 10.40 27.98 -3.77
C ASN A 420 11.57 27.13 -3.30
N GLN A 421 12.52 27.71 -2.56
CA GLN A 421 13.66 26.95 -2.01
C GLN A 421 13.20 25.92 -0.97
N SER A 422 12.35 26.32 -0.01
CA SER A 422 11.92 25.44 1.08
C SER A 422 11.00 24.30 0.66
N VAL A 423 10.20 24.49 -0.41
CA VAL A 423 9.24 23.48 -0.89
C VAL A 423 9.93 22.35 -1.68
N GLU A 424 11.13 22.58 -2.22
CA GLU A 424 11.85 21.56 -3.02
C GLU A 424 12.15 20.28 -2.25
N ASP A 425 12.49 20.37 -0.96
CA ASP A 425 12.74 19.18 -0.15
C ASP A 425 11.47 18.34 0.03
N TYR A 426 10.32 18.99 0.18
CA TYR A 426 9.02 18.32 0.23
C TYR A 426 8.64 17.71 -1.11
N ARG A 427 8.90 18.40 -2.22
CA ARG A 427 8.66 17.85 -3.57
C ARG A 427 9.55 16.65 -3.85
N ARG A 428 10.83 16.70 -3.46
CA ARG A 428 11.76 15.58 -3.58
C ARG A 428 11.31 14.40 -2.72
N HIS A 429 10.86 14.66 -1.49
CA HIS A 429 10.28 13.62 -0.63
C HIS A 429 9.01 13.02 -1.25
N PHE A 430 8.11 13.85 -1.77
CA PHE A 430 6.90 13.39 -2.45
C PHE A 430 7.23 12.49 -3.66
N TYR A 431 8.19 12.89 -4.49
CA TYR A 431 8.55 12.11 -5.66
C TYR A 431 9.29 10.82 -5.31
N ASN A 432 10.25 10.85 -4.38
CA ASN A 432 11.13 9.72 -4.10
C ASN A 432 10.55 8.73 -3.06
N GLU A 433 9.85 9.24 -2.06
CA GLU A 433 9.39 8.45 -0.91
C GLU A 433 7.92 8.05 -1.01
N VAL A 434 7.07 8.90 -1.58
CA VAL A 434 5.61 8.67 -1.67
C VAL A 434 5.21 8.09 -3.01
N ILE A 435 5.48 8.80 -4.12
CA ILE A 435 5.19 8.30 -5.47
C ILE A 435 6.19 7.20 -5.84
N GLY A 436 7.47 7.39 -5.52
CA GLY A 436 8.57 6.55 -5.95
C GLY A 436 8.96 6.80 -7.40
N ARG A 437 10.26 6.96 -7.66
CA ARG A 437 10.79 7.24 -9.00
C ARG A 437 11.58 6.05 -9.55
N PHE A 438 11.30 5.66 -10.80
CA PHE A 438 12.13 4.70 -11.53
C PHE A 438 13.46 5.34 -11.92
N ASP A 439 14.57 4.62 -11.72
CA ASP A 439 15.90 5.06 -12.13
C ASP A 439 16.19 4.64 -13.58
N HIS A 440 15.34 5.12 -14.49
CA HIS A 440 15.48 4.92 -15.93
C HIS A 440 15.59 6.27 -16.61
N GLU A 441 16.51 6.40 -17.55
CA GLU A 441 16.59 7.58 -18.40
C GLU A 441 15.44 7.58 -19.42
N LEU A 442 14.93 8.78 -19.74
CA LEU A 442 13.93 8.93 -20.79
C LEU A 442 14.54 8.59 -22.15
N ALA A 443 13.82 7.78 -22.94
CA ALA A 443 14.16 7.51 -24.32
C ALA A 443 13.99 8.77 -25.20
N ALA A 444 14.59 8.75 -26.39
CA ALA A 444 14.25 9.75 -27.41
C ALA A 444 12.74 9.65 -27.74
N PRO A 445 12.00 10.77 -27.85
CA PRO A 445 10.54 10.73 -27.96
C PRO A 445 9.99 9.96 -29.17
N ALA A 446 10.76 9.86 -30.25
CA ALA A 446 10.40 9.18 -31.51
C ALA A 446 8.90 9.37 -31.89
N PRO A 447 8.43 10.62 -32.06
CA PRO A 447 7.01 10.91 -32.15
C PRO A 447 6.39 10.27 -33.40
N ARG A 448 5.35 9.47 -33.19
CA ARG A 448 4.54 8.86 -34.25
C ARG A 448 3.14 9.42 -34.18
N SER A 449 2.67 10.03 -35.26
CA SER A 449 1.34 10.65 -35.27
C SER A 449 0.50 10.27 -36.48
N ARG A 450 -0.82 10.38 -36.33
CA ARG A 450 -1.78 10.28 -37.43
C ARG A 450 -2.96 11.21 -37.16
N ARG A 451 -3.44 11.89 -38.19
CA ARG A 451 -4.65 12.73 -38.08
C ARG A 451 -5.87 11.82 -37.94
N ILE A 452 -6.71 12.08 -36.94
CA ILE A 452 -7.95 11.33 -36.68
C ILE A 452 -9.19 12.20 -36.61
N TYR A 453 -9.05 13.52 -36.50
CA TYR A 453 -10.16 14.46 -36.51
C TYR A 453 -9.92 15.65 -37.43
N GLU A 454 -11.00 16.14 -38.03
CA GLU A 454 -11.06 17.39 -38.78
C GLU A 454 -12.44 18.02 -38.51
N THR A 455 -12.47 19.18 -37.86
CA THR A 455 -13.70 19.96 -37.62
C THR A 455 -13.62 21.30 -38.32
N GLU A 456 -14.63 22.16 -38.21
CA GLU A 456 -14.57 23.52 -38.73
C GLU A 456 -13.44 24.36 -38.09
N HIS A 457 -13.17 24.15 -36.80
CA HIS A 457 -12.29 25.02 -36.02
C HIS A 457 -10.90 24.44 -35.73
N TRP A 458 -10.72 23.12 -35.77
CA TRP A 458 -9.47 22.48 -35.35
C TRP A 458 -9.23 21.14 -36.05
N ARG A 459 -8.02 20.60 -35.89
CA ARG A 459 -7.59 19.27 -36.35
C ARG A 459 -7.02 18.48 -35.18
N GLY A 460 -7.30 17.18 -35.13
CA GLY A 460 -6.84 16.31 -34.05
C GLY A 460 -5.93 15.18 -34.56
N TYR A 461 -4.86 14.92 -33.83
CA TYR A 461 -3.86 13.91 -34.15
C TYR A 461 -3.68 12.98 -32.96
N GLU A 462 -3.74 11.67 -33.19
CA GLU A 462 -3.18 10.73 -32.23
C GLU A 462 -1.66 10.79 -32.30
N VAL A 463 -1.03 10.73 -31.14
CA VAL A 463 0.42 10.81 -30.97
C VAL A 463 0.86 9.73 -30.01
N VAL A 464 1.95 9.05 -30.35
CA VAL A 464 2.66 8.10 -29.49
C VAL A 464 4.11 8.55 -29.35
N LEU A 465 4.62 8.58 -28.12
CA LEU A 465 5.99 8.95 -27.76
C LEU A 465 6.64 7.80 -26.98
N ASP A 466 7.89 7.47 -27.28
CA ASP A 466 8.64 6.52 -26.43
C ASP A 466 9.06 7.19 -25.11
N VAL A 467 9.03 6.45 -24.00
CA VAL A 467 9.31 6.95 -22.63
C VAL A 467 10.44 6.17 -21.99
N PHE A 468 10.26 4.86 -21.81
CA PHE A 468 11.32 3.92 -21.39
C PHE A 468 11.35 2.74 -22.36
N ASP A 469 12.31 1.83 -22.19
CA ASP A 469 12.28 0.56 -22.92
C ASP A 469 10.99 -0.23 -22.61
N GLY A 470 10.15 -0.35 -23.63
CA GLY A 470 8.83 -0.98 -23.53
C GLY A 470 7.75 -0.12 -22.85
N VAL A 471 7.97 1.16 -22.57
CA VAL A 471 6.93 2.09 -22.04
C VAL A 471 6.81 3.28 -22.98
N PHE A 472 5.59 3.67 -23.32
CA PHE A 472 5.30 4.80 -24.20
C PHE A 472 4.24 5.72 -23.59
N ALA A 473 4.13 6.95 -24.09
CA ALA A 473 3.01 7.84 -23.84
C ALA A 473 2.12 7.91 -25.09
N TYR A 474 0.81 7.98 -24.90
CA TYR A 474 -0.18 8.08 -25.99
C TYR A 474 -1.20 9.16 -25.65
N GLY A 475 -1.68 9.87 -26.66
CA GLY A 475 -2.71 10.88 -26.49
C GLY A 475 -3.17 11.52 -27.79
N ILE A 476 -4.03 12.52 -27.66
CA ILE A 476 -4.57 13.30 -28.78
C ILE A 476 -4.10 14.75 -28.67
N LEU A 477 -3.35 15.21 -29.68
CA LEU A 477 -3.01 16.62 -29.88
C LEU A 477 -4.09 17.29 -30.75
N ILE A 478 -4.65 18.40 -30.28
CA ILE A 478 -5.55 19.25 -31.06
C ILE A 478 -4.88 20.56 -31.40
N LEU A 479 -4.93 20.91 -32.69
CA LEU A 479 -4.41 22.16 -33.23
C LEU A 479 -5.55 23.02 -33.79
N PRO A 480 -5.72 24.27 -33.32
CA PRO A 480 -6.63 25.23 -33.93
C PRO A 480 -6.29 25.48 -35.41
N LYS A 481 -7.29 25.61 -36.26
CA LYS A 481 -7.10 25.86 -37.71
C LYS A 481 -6.68 27.29 -38.03
N ASP A 482 -6.94 28.22 -37.12
CA ASP A 482 -6.56 29.62 -37.28
C ASP A 482 -5.14 29.93 -36.77
N LEU A 483 -4.37 28.89 -36.40
CA LEU A 483 -2.96 28.97 -36.00
C LEU A 483 -2.12 29.47 -37.18
N LYS A 484 -1.47 30.62 -37.02
CA LYS A 484 -0.66 31.26 -38.05
C LYS A 484 0.78 30.76 -38.04
N GLU A 485 1.45 30.90 -39.17
CA GLU A 485 2.89 30.62 -39.26
C GLU A 485 3.68 31.52 -38.29
N GLY A 486 4.60 30.91 -37.53
CA GLY A 486 5.39 31.60 -36.49
C GLY A 486 4.62 31.94 -35.20
N GLU A 487 3.32 31.69 -35.13
CA GLU A 487 2.52 31.92 -33.92
C GLU A 487 2.78 30.83 -32.88
N ARG A 488 3.03 31.23 -31.63
CA ARG A 488 3.13 30.34 -30.47
C ARG A 488 1.93 30.51 -29.57
N ARG A 489 1.31 29.40 -29.15
CA ARG A 489 0.10 29.40 -28.33
C ARG A 489 0.26 28.61 -27.03
N PRO A 490 -0.44 29.02 -25.96
CA PRO A 490 -0.51 28.23 -24.74
C PRO A 490 -1.13 26.86 -24.99
N VAL A 491 -0.68 25.87 -24.21
CA VAL A 491 -1.17 24.50 -24.25
C VAL A 491 -1.99 24.21 -22.99
N VAL A 492 -3.11 23.51 -23.13
CA VAL A 492 -3.84 22.91 -22.00
C VAL A 492 -3.84 21.40 -22.12
N VAL A 493 -3.17 20.72 -21.20
CA VAL A 493 -3.23 19.27 -21.05
C VAL A 493 -4.53 18.89 -20.38
N CYS A 494 -5.36 18.12 -21.09
CA CYS A 494 -6.75 17.83 -20.75
C CYS A 494 -6.89 16.36 -20.34
N GLN A 495 -6.99 16.08 -19.03
CA GLN A 495 -6.96 14.72 -18.50
C GLN A 495 -8.35 14.16 -18.19
N HIS A 496 -8.66 13.00 -18.78
CA HIS A 496 -9.86 12.21 -18.50
C HIS A 496 -9.79 11.48 -17.15
N GLY A 497 -10.93 10.97 -16.67
CA GLY A 497 -11.07 10.18 -15.44
C GLY A 497 -10.91 8.67 -15.63
N LEU A 498 -11.27 7.92 -14.58
CA LEU A 498 -11.20 6.45 -14.49
C LEU A 498 -11.95 5.78 -15.63
N GLU A 499 -11.35 4.77 -16.27
CA GLU A 499 -11.86 4.06 -17.46
C GLU A 499 -12.12 4.96 -18.69
N GLY A 500 -11.78 6.25 -18.61
CA GLY A 500 -11.89 7.19 -19.71
C GLY A 500 -10.76 7.05 -20.71
N ARG A 501 -10.92 7.76 -21.82
CA ARG A 501 -9.96 7.83 -22.92
C ARG A 501 -9.74 9.28 -23.36
N PRO A 502 -8.61 9.59 -24.01
CA PRO A 502 -8.40 10.89 -24.65
C PRO A 502 -9.57 11.36 -25.51
N GLN A 503 -10.23 10.45 -26.22
CA GLN A 503 -11.35 10.78 -27.12
C GLN A 503 -12.55 11.37 -26.36
N ASP A 504 -12.76 11.00 -25.10
CA ASP A 504 -13.86 11.48 -24.27
C ASP A 504 -13.74 12.99 -23.94
N THR A 505 -12.54 13.57 -24.05
CA THR A 505 -12.31 15.00 -23.77
C THR A 505 -12.55 15.90 -24.99
N VAL A 506 -12.67 15.33 -26.20
CA VAL A 506 -12.57 16.06 -27.48
C VAL A 506 -13.94 16.31 -28.16
N GLY A 507 -15.00 15.57 -27.81
CA GLY A 507 -16.28 15.61 -28.55
C GLY A 507 -17.57 15.35 -27.73
N ILE A 508 -18.65 14.97 -28.43
CA ILE A 508 -20.00 14.73 -27.84
C ILE A 508 -20.02 13.41 -27.04
N GLN A 509 -19.16 12.46 -27.38
CA GLN A 509 -19.02 11.22 -26.63
C GLN A 509 -18.62 11.56 -25.19
N SER A 510 -19.38 11.03 -24.22
CA SER A 510 -19.16 11.32 -22.80
C SER A 510 -19.30 12.81 -22.42
N ALA A 511 -19.99 13.63 -23.24
CA ALA A 511 -20.17 15.06 -23.01
C ALA A 511 -20.88 15.40 -21.69
N HIS A 512 -21.66 14.48 -21.12
CA HIS A 512 -22.26 14.66 -19.80
C HIS A 512 -21.22 14.78 -18.67
N TYR A 513 -20.03 14.21 -18.85
CA TYR A 513 -18.90 14.37 -17.93
C TYR A 513 -17.91 15.43 -18.38
N TYR A 514 -17.49 15.40 -19.65
CA TYR A 514 -16.34 16.20 -20.10
C TYR A 514 -16.72 17.44 -20.91
N SER A 515 -17.96 17.55 -21.37
CA SER A 515 -18.43 18.67 -22.21
C SER A 515 -17.54 18.96 -23.44
N GLY A 516 -16.77 17.97 -23.92
CA GLY A 516 -15.80 18.17 -25.01
C GLY A 516 -14.74 19.24 -24.72
N PHE A 517 -14.36 19.44 -23.45
CA PHE A 517 -13.59 20.61 -23.01
C PHE A 517 -12.26 20.83 -23.74
N ALA A 518 -11.57 19.77 -24.20
CA ALA A 518 -10.35 19.91 -24.99
C ALA A 518 -10.62 20.52 -26.37
N GLY A 519 -11.76 20.16 -26.98
CA GLY A 519 -12.22 20.73 -28.24
C GLY A 519 -12.75 22.16 -28.07
N GLU A 520 -13.44 22.47 -26.98
CA GLU A 520 -13.92 23.83 -26.66
C GLU A 520 -12.76 24.80 -26.37
N LEU A 521 -11.73 24.35 -25.65
CA LEU A 521 -10.50 25.11 -25.47
C LEU A 521 -9.76 25.32 -26.79
N ALA A 522 -9.76 24.34 -27.70
CA ALA A 522 -9.18 24.52 -29.03
C ALA A 522 -9.95 25.55 -29.87
N LYS A 523 -11.28 25.62 -29.79
CA LYS A 523 -12.09 26.68 -30.42
C LYS A 523 -11.75 28.08 -29.87
N ARG A 524 -11.31 28.14 -28.62
CA ARG A 524 -10.81 29.35 -27.92
C ARG A 524 -9.36 29.70 -28.26
N GLY A 525 -8.74 28.96 -29.17
CA GLY A 525 -7.40 29.22 -29.68
C GLY A 525 -6.28 28.48 -28.93
N TYR A 526 -6.58 27.75 -27.86
CA TYR A 526 -5.55 26.95 -27.17
C TYR A 526 -5.10 25.76 -28.02
N ILE A 527 -3.85 25.35 -27.88
CA ILE A 527 -3.46 23.99 -28.25
C ILE A 527 -3.89 23.08 -27.10
N THR A 528 -4.43 21.90 -27.38
CA THR A 528 -4.75 20.94 -26.30
C THR A 528 -4.09 19.60 -26.54
N PHE A 529 -3.69 18.95 -25.46
CA PHE A 529 -3.17 17.59 -25.51
C PHE A 529 -3.90 16.73 -24.47
N SER A 530 -4.53 15.64 -24.89
CA SER A 530 -5.25 14.74 -24.00
C SER A 530 -4.52 13.40 -23.89
N PRO A 531 -3.74 13.16 -22.81
CA PRO A 531 -3.01 11.90 -22.64
C PRO A 531 -3.92 10.77 -22.16
N GLN A 532 -3.59 9.55 -22.57
CA GLN A 532 -4.09 8.32 -21.96
C GLN A 532 -3.22 7.98 -20.77
N ASN A 533 -3.83 7.94 -19.59
CA ASN A 533 -3.21 7.37 -18.40
C ASN A 533 -3.59 5.89 -18.21
N LEU A 534 -2.91 5.23 -17.28
CA LEU A 534 -2.98 3.78 -17.09
C LEU A 534 -4.33 3.26 -16.57
N TYR A 535 -5.19 4.11 -16.01
CA TYR A 535 -6.43 3.72 -15.32
C TYR A 535 -7.57 3.29 -16.26
N ILE A 536 -7.32 2.27 -17.08
CA ILE A 536 -8.25 1.67 -18.04
C ILE A 536 -8.11 0.14 -18.08
N GLY A 537 -9.23 -0.58 -18.23
CA GLY A 537 -9.27 -2.03 -18.33
C GLY A 537 -9.49 -2.74 -17.00
N TYR A 538 -10.13 -2.09 -16.03
CA TYR A 538 -10.48 -2.62 -14.72
C TYR A 538 -9.28 -3.26 -14.00
N ASP A 539 -9.34 -4.54 -13.68
CA ASP A 539 -8.28 -5.22 -12.93
C ASP A 539 -6.94 -5.26 -13.69
N ARG A 540 -6.95 -5.11 -15.03
CA ARG A 540 -5.72 -5.05 -15.83
C ARG A 540 -4.82 -3.93 -15.36
N PHE A 541 -5.35 -2.72 -15.14
CA PHE A 541 -4.52 -1.63 -14.61
C PHE A 541 -4.36 -1.67 -13.10
N ARG A 542 -5.40 -2.09 -12.36
CA ARG A 542 -5.33 -2.11 -10.89
C ARG A 542 -4.25 -3.05 -10.37
N THR A 543 -3.97 -4.13 -11.10
CA THR A 543 -2.85 -5.03 -10.77
C THR A 543 -1.48 -4.40 -11.02
N LEU A 544 -1.35 -3.36 -11.85
CA LEU A 544 -0.10 -2.61 -12.00
C LEU A 544 0.27 -1.93 -10.69
N GLN A 545 -0.69 -1.35 -9.98
CA GLN A 545 -0.46 -0.74 -8.66
C GLN A 545 0.16 -1.75 -7.68
N ARG A 546 -0.37 -2.98 -7.65
CA ARG A 546 0.11 -4.04 -6.74
C ARG A 546 1.54 -4.46 -7.03
N LYS A 547 1.90 -4.53 -8.32
CA LYS A 547 3.29 -4.76 -8.76
C LYS A 547 4.19 -3.59 -8.35
N SER A 548 3.74 -2.36 -8.60
CA SER A 548 4.47 -1.14 -8.25
C SER A 548 4.74 -1.02 -6.75
N TYR A 549 3.74 -1.30 -5.89
CA TYR A 549 3.91 -1.16 -4.44
C TYR A 549 5.05 -2.00 -3.89
N LEU A 550 5.24 -3.22 -4.37
CA LEU A 550 6.37 -4.07 -3.94
C LEU A 550 7.72 -3.40 -4.20
N LEU A 551 7.82 -2.55 -5.23
CA LEU A 551 9.05 -1.86 -5.64
C LEU A 551 9.19 -0.45 -5.01
N LYS A 552 8.35 -0.08 -4.04
CA LYS A 552 8.23 1.30 -3.51
C LYS A 552 7.91 2.28 -4.64
N LYS A 553 6.94 1.91 -5.48
CA LYS A 553 6.45 2.68 -6.63
C LYS A 553 4.94 2.71 -6.57
N THR A 554 4.33 3.63 -7.31
CA THR A 554 2.88 3.72 -7.51
C THR A 554 2.57 3.72 -9.01
N LEU A 555 1.30 3.72 -9.39
CA LEU A 555 0.83 3.99 -10.75
C LEU A 555 1.43 5.31 -11.28
N PHE A 556 1.60 6.29 -10.40
CA PHE A 556 2.17 7.59 -10.76
C PHE A 556 3.67 7.57 -11.00
N SER A 557 4.39 6.51 -10.61
CA SER A 557 5.80 6.31 -10.97
C SER A 557 6.02 6.12 -12.46
N THR A 558 5.02 5.60 -13.17
CA THR A 558 5.04 5.46 -14.64
C THR A 558 4.31 6.62 -15.32
N ILE A 559 3.20 7.10 -14.75
CA ILE A 559 2.45 8.23 -15.32
C ILE A 559 3.29 9.52 -15.32
N THR A 560 4.06 9.79 -14.26
CA THR A 560 4.89 11.01 -14.17
C THR A 560 5.90 11.12 -15.32
N PRO A 561 6.76 10.12 -15.61
CA PRO A 561 7.67 10.19 -16.74
C PRO A 561 6.96 10.22 -18.11
N GLN A 562 5.76 9.62 -18.25
CA GLN A 562 4.95 9.80 -19.47
C GLN A 562 4.60 11.28 -19.67
N HIS A 563 4.13 11.96 -18.62
CA HIS A 563 3.85 13.40 -18.67
C HIS A 563 5.12 14.23 -18.89
N GLN A 564 6.24 13.87 -18.27
CA GLN A 564 7.52 14.54 -18.50
C GLN A 564 7.93 14.46 -19.99
N GLN A 565 7.82 13.28 -20.61
CA GLN A 565 8.08 13.08 -22.03
C GLN A 565 7.13 13.91 -22.92
N ILE A 566 5.85 13.97 -22.56
CA ILE A 566 4.84 14.77 -23.26
C ILE A 566 5.23 16.25 -23.22
N ILE A 567 5.56 16.80 -22.04
CA ILE A 567 5.98 18.19 -21.87
C ILE A 567 7.23 18.48 -22.70
N HIS A 568 8.27 17.66 -22.56
CA HIS A 568 9.52 17.82 -23.29
C HIS A 568 9.28 17.87 -24.79
N TRP A 569 8.47 16.95 -25.32
CA TRP A 569 8.11 16.94 -26.74
C TRP A 569 7.28 18.16 -27.14
N LEU A 570 6.26 18.55 -26.38
CA LEU A 570 5.44 19.73 -26.66
C LEU A 570 6.29 21.00 -26.75
N LYS A 571 7.28 21.18 -25.86
CA LYS A 571 8.22 22.31 -25.89
C LYS A 571 9.07 22.37 -27.16
N THR A 572 9.24 21.24 -27.88
CA THR A 572 9.96 21.23 -29.17
C THR A 572 9.12 21.70 -30.35
N LEU A 573 7.79 21.77 -30.20
CA LEU A 573 6.91 22.13 -31.31
C LEU A 573 6.99 23.65 -31.56
N PRO A 574 7.21 24.09 -32.81
CA PRO A 574 7.51 25.50 -33.09
C PRO A 574 6.37 26.47 -32.77
N TYR A 575 5.14 25.94 -32.68
CA TYR A 575 3.91 26.68 -32.42
C TYR A 575 3.41 26.56 -30.97
N VAL A 576 4.16 25.89 -30.10
CA VAL A 576 3.88 25.83 -28.66
C VAL A 576 4.64 26.95 -27.96
N ASP A 577 3.95 27.62 -27.06
CA ASP A 577 4.59 28.46 -26.05
C ASP A 577 5.06 27.56 -24.89
N ASP A 578 6.38 27.42 -24.76
CA ASP A 578 7.04 26.49 -23.86
C ASP A 578 6.95 26.88 -22.38
N ASP A 579 6.60 28.12 -22.08
CA ASP A 579 6.38 28.62 -20.71
C ASP A 579 4.91 28.51 -20.28
N ARG A 580 3.98 28.26 -21.21
CA ARG A 580 2.54 28.29 -20.97
C ARG A 580 1.85 26.94 -21.25
N ILE A 581 2.32 25.90 -20.55
CA ILE A 581 1.70 24.56 -20.57
C ILE A 581 0.93 24.34 -19.27
N ALA A 582 -0.40 24.32 -19.34
CA ALA A 582 -1.33 24.15 -18.23
C ALA A 582 -1.81 22.71 -18.08
N PHE A 583 -2.25 22.32 -16.88
CA PHE A 583 -2.92 21.05 -16.62
C PHE A 583 -4.36 21.25 -16.17
N TYR A 584 -5.30 20.50 -16.75
CA TYR A 584 -6.72 20.48 -16.35
C TYR A 584 -7.26 19.05 -16.39
N GLY A 585 -7.61 18.48 -15.23
CA GLY A 585 -8.12 17.11 -15.13
C GLY A 585 -9.39 16.95 -14.30
N LEU A 586 -10.22 15.98 -14.69
CA LEU A 586 -11.46 15.62 -13.99
C LEU A 586 -11.37 14.24 -13.31
N SER A 587 -11.88 14.12 -12.09
CA SER A 587 -12.01 12.84 -11.38
C SER A 587 -10.67 12.15 -11.14
N TYR A 588 -10.42 10.95 -11.68
CA TYR A 588 -9.07 10.37 -11.67
C TYR A 588 -8.03 11.27 -12.40
N GLY A 589 -8.47 12.08 -13.37
CA GLY A 589 -7.65 13.15 -13.93
C GLY A 589 -7.39 14.29 -12.95
N GLY A 590 -8.31 14.56 -12.01
CA GLY A 590 -8.07 15.45 -10.87
C GLY A 590 -7.02 14.90 -9.91
N LYS A 591 -6.99 13.58 -9.69
CA LYS A 591 -5.89 12.90 -8.97
C LYS A 591 -4.54 13.13 -9.65
N THR A 592 -4.51 13.05 -10.99
CA THR A 592 -3.33 13.42 -11.79
C THR A 592 -2.98 14.91 -11.62
N ALA A 593 -3.97 15.81 -11.62
CA ALA A 593 -3.78 17.25 -11.43
C ALA A 593 -3.17 17.62 -10.07
N MET A 594 -3.36 16.78 -9.05
CA MET A 594 -2.75 16.96 -7.73
C MET A 594 -1.34 16.36 -7.62
N ARG A 595 -1.06 15.27 -8.34
CA ARG A 595 0.20 14.51 -8.19
C ARG A 595 1.25 14.90 -9.21
N VAL A 596 0.89 14.97 -10.50
CA VAL A 596 1.86 15.20 -11.57
C VAL A 596 2.35 16.66 -11.58
N PRO A 597 1.48 17.69 -11.58
CA PRO A 597 1.95 19.08 -11.48
C PRO A 597 2.69 19.40 -10.18
N ALA A 598 2.43 18.69 -9.08
CA ALA A 598 3.21 18.83 -7.85
C ALA A 598 4.68 18.45 -8.04
N ILE A 599 4.99 17.51 -8.94
CA ILE A 599 6.34 17.02 -9.25
C ILE A 599 6.94 17.77 -10.45
N LEU A 600 6.19 17.86 -11.55
CA LEU A 600 6.63 18.47 -12.80
C LEU A 600 6.33 19.96 -12.78
N THR A 601 7.34 20.76 -12.47
CA THR A 601 7.23 22.22 -12.35
C THR A 601 7.06 22.93 -13.70
N ASP A 602 7.32 22.24 -14.80
CA ASP A 602 7.05 22.73 -16.16
C ASP A 602 5.56 22.91 -16.50
N TYR A 603 4.66 22.30 -15.72
CA TYR A 603 3.24 22.69 -15.77
C TYR A 603 3.09 24.03 -15.07
N CYS A 604 2.79 25.09 -15.82
CA CYS A 604 2.71 26.45 -15.29
C CYS A 604 1.49 26.69 -14.38
N LEU A 605 0.44 25.85 -14.46
CA LEU A 605 -0.80 25.92 -13.68
C LEU A 605 -1.46 24.54 -13.59
N SER A 606 -2.25 24.29 -12.54
CA SER A 606 -3.06 23.07 -12.39
C SER A 606 -4.51 23.36 -11.99
N ILE A 607 -5.46 22.66 -12.63
CA ILE A 607 -6.89 22.69 -12.30
C ILE A 607 -7.35 21.27 -11.95
N CYS A 608 -7.85 21.09 -10.73
CA CYS A 608 -8.40 19.85 -10.21
C CYS A 608 -9.94 19.94 -10.19
N SER A 609 -10.60 19.25 -11.12
CA SER A 609 -12.06 19.20 -11.21
C SER A 609 -12.61 17.88 -10.67
N ALA A 610 -13.71 17.98 -9.92
CA ALA A 610 -14.53 16.85 -9.49
C ALA A 610 -13.75 15.74 -8.75
N ASP A 611 -12.74 16.12 -7.97
CA ASP A 611 -11.89 15.18 -7.20
C ASP A 611 -11.43 15.74 -5.85
N PHE A 612 -11.09 17.05 -5.80
CA PHE A 612 -10.45 17.68 -4.64
C PHE A 612 -11.23 17.49 -3.33
N ASN A 613 -10.64 16.90 -2.29
CA ASN A 613 -11.25 16.70 -0.97
C ASN A 613 -10.19 16.47 0.13
N GLU A 614 -10.62 16.23 1.39
CA GLU A 614 -9.78 15.66 2.45
C GLU A 614 -9.46 14.19 2.09
N TRP A 615 -8.40 14.00 1.30
CA TRP A 615 -8.06 12.75 0.62
C TRP A 615 -7.75 11.61 1.59
N VAL A 616 -7.05 11.91 2.69
CA VAL A 616 -6.71 10.90 3.69
C VAL A 616 -7.98 10.38 4.39
N ASP A 617 -8.93 11.23 4.77
CA ASP A 617 -10.23 10.80 5.30
C ASP A 617 -11.03 10.03 4.24
N LYS A 618 -11.05 10.52 2.99
CA LYS A 618 -11.72 9.87 1.86
C LYS A 618 -11.19 8.45 1.59
N ASN A 619 -9.98 8.11 2.00
CA ASN A 619 -9.44 6.75 1.82
C ASN A 619 -9.41 5.92 3.10
N ALA A 620 -9.18 6.50 4.28
CA ALA A 620 -8.99 5.72 5.50
C ALA A 620 -10.23 5.65 6.42
N SER A 621 -11.22 6.51 6.22
CA SER A 621 -12.34 6.65 7.16
C SER A 621 -13.35 5.52 7.03
N THR A 622 -13.62 4.82 8.13
CA THR A 622 -14.76 3.87 8.24
C THR A 622 -16.05 4.56 8.67
N HIS A 623 -16.03 5.87 8.91
CA HIS A 623 -17.20 6.64 9.30
C HIS A 623 -17.77 7.47 8.14
N ASN A 624 -16.93 7.82 7.15
CA ASN A 624 -17.35 8.60 5.99
C ASN A 624 -18.07 7.70 4.97
N PRO A 625 -19.36 7.93 4.66
CA PRO A 625 -20.09 7.14 3.67
C PRO A 625 -19.55 7.30 2.26
N ARG A 626 -18.71 8.29 1.95
CA ARG A 626 -18.08 8.42 0.64
C ARG A 626 -16.68 7.79 0.61
N SER A 627 -16.16 7.23 1.70
CA SER A 627 -14.80 6.70 1.74
C SER A 627 -14.59 5.49 0.81
N TYR A 628 -13.38 5.38 0.23
CA TYR A 628 -12.97 4.27 -0.63
C TYR A 628 -12.85 2.94 0.13
N VAL A 629 -12.78 2.94 1.47
CA VAL A 629 -12.86 1.67 2.21
C VAL A 629 -14.14 0.88 1.87
N TRP A 630 -15.21 1.59 1.47
CA TRP A 630 -16.52 1.04 1.13
C TRP A 630 -16.74 0.76 -0.37
N SER A 631 -15.76 1.01 -1.23
CA SER A 631 -15.92 0.94 -2.69
C SER A 631 -15.00 -0.11 -3.33
N GLY A 632 -15.06 -0.26 -4.66
CA GLY A 632 -14.39 -1.35 -5.39
C GLY A 632 -12.95 -1.05 -5.83
N GLU A 633 -12.52 0.21 -5.74
CA GLU A 633 -11.24 0.73 -6.21
C GLU A 633 -10.11 0.37 -5.25
N TYR A 634 -9.71 -0.90 -5.25
CA TYR A 634 -8.68 -1.41 -4.34
C TYR A 634 -7.26 -0.88 -4.60
N GLU A 635 -7.03 -0.24 -5.75
CA GLU A 635 -5.75 0.35 -6.14
C GLU A 635 -5.47 1.73 -5.53
N ILE A 636 -6.48 2.33 -4.88
CA ILE A 636 -6.47 3.77 -4.59
C ILE A 636 -5.65 4.16 -3.36
N PHE A 637 -5.42 3.22 -2.44
CA PHE A 637 -4.82 3.46 -1.12
C PHE A 637 -3.30 3.62 -1.20
N GLU A 638 -2.78 4.84 -1.02
CA GLU A 638 -1.35 5.15 -1.04
C GLU A 638 -0.74 5.10 0.36
N PHE A 639 0.43 4.47 0.50
CA PHE A 639 1.03 4.25 1.82
C PHE A 639 1.46 5.57 2.50
N ASP A 640 1.00 5.78 3.74
CA ASP A 640 1.47 6.83 4.66
C ASP A 640 1.24 8.30 4.24
N LEU A 641 0.25 8.59 3.39
CA LEU A 641 -0.19 9.97 3.13
C LEU A 641 -0.70 10.66 4.40
N GLY A 642 -1.31 9.89 5.31
CA GLY A 642 -1.81 10.38 6.60
C GLY A 642 -0.75 11.06 7.46
N SER A 643 0.53 10.74 7.28
CA SER A 643 1.64 11.38 8.00
C SER A 643 2.38 12.42 7.16
N THR A 644 2.14 12.48 5.84
CA THR A 644 2.94 13.26 4.89
C THR A 644 2.10 14.27 4.10
N PHE A 645 1.30 13.82 3.13
CA PHE A 645 0.57 14.71 2.21
C PHE A 645 -0.92 14.41 2.15
N ASN A 646 -1.73 15.46 2.23
CA ASN A 646 -3.09 15.50 1.68
C ASN A 646 -3.12 16.46 0.49
N TYR A 647 -4.29 16.69 -0.10
CA TYR A 647 -4.47 17.57 -1.23
C TYR A 647 -4.09 19.03 -0.94
N ALA A 648 -4.27 19.54 0.28
CA ALA A 648 -3.73 20.85 0.63
C ALA A 648 -2.20 20.89 0.61
N GLU A 649 -1.54 19.83 1.07
CA GLU A 649 -0.07 19.73 1.02
C GLU A 649 0.42 19.51 -0.42
N MET A 650 -0.29 18.74 -1.25
CA MET A 650 0.01 18.63 -2.69
C MET A 650 -0.18 19.97 -3.42
N ALA A 651 -1.21 20.74 -3.09
CA ALA A 651 -1.39 22.09 -3.61
C ALA A 651 -0.26 23.05 -3.16
N ALA A 652 0.29 22.84 -1.96
CA ALA A 652 1.50 23.56 -1.52
C ALA A 652 2.71 23.23 -2.42
N LEU A 653 2.86 21.99 -2.89
CA LEU A 653 3.89 21.65 -3.89
C LEU A 653 3.63 22.28 -5.27
N ILE A 654 2.38 22.66 -5.57
CA ILE A 654 2.03 23.38 -6.80
C ILE A 654 2.35 24.87 -6.67
N ALA A 655 2.06 25.46 -5.50
CA ALA A 655 2.39 26.84 -5.18
C ALA A 655 3.89 27.16 -5.45
N PRO A 656 4.22 28.38 -5.87
CA PRO A 656 3.36 29.56 -6.04
C PRO A 656 2.64 29.62 -7.40
N ARG A 657 2.70 28.56 -8.21
CA ARG A 657 2.01 28.49 -9.51
C ARG A 657 0.49 28.52 -9.31
N PRO A 658 -0.28 29.03 -10.29
CA PRO A 658 -1.72 29.09 -10.14
C PRO A 658 -2.38 27.72 -10.00
N PHE A 659 -3.36 27.64 -9.09
CA PHE A 659 -4.09 26.43 -8.76
C PHE A 659 -5.59 26.72 -8.66
N MET A 660 -6.42 25.85 -9.23
CA MET A 660 -7.87 25.99 -9.13
C MET A 660 -8.57 24.66 -8.85
N VAL A 661 -9.66 24.73 -8.09
CA VAL A 661 -10.61 23.62 -7.88
C VAL A 661 -11.94 23.92 -8.58
N GLU A 662 -12.52 22.92 -9.23
CA GLU A 662 -13.86 22.99 -9.84
C GLU A 662 -14.75 21.91 -9.20
N ARG A 663 -15.89 22.32 -8.62
CA ARG A 663 -16.75 21.48 -7.79
C ARG A 663 -18.24 21.66 -8.11
N GLY A 664 -18.89 20.59 -8.55
CA GLY A 664 -20.35 20.53 -8.66
C GLY A 664 -21.02 20.19 -7.33
N HIS A 665 -22.10 20.88 -6.98
CA HIS A 665 -22.84 20.64 -5.73
C HIS A 665 -23.37 19.19 -5.60
N ASP A 666 -23.81 18.59 -6.71
CA ASP A 666 -24.37 17.23 -6.75
C ASP A 666 -23.33 16.16 -7.12
N ASP A 667 -22.04 16.51 -7.10
CA ASP A 667 -20.97 15.55 -7.35
C ASP A 667 -20.79 14.58 -6.16
N GLY A 668 -21.20 13.33 -6.38
CA GLY A 668 -21.12 12.24 -5.41
C GLY A 668 -19.72 11.85 -4.93
N VAL A 669 -18.64 12.37 -5.54
CA VAL A 669 -17.26 12.09 -5.12
C VAL A 669 -16.94 12.64 -3.74
N ALA A 670 -17.44 13.82 -3.38
CA ALA A 670 -17.18 14.46 -2.10
C ALA A 670 -18.39 15.26 -1.61
N ASP A 671 -18.31 15.87 -0.43
CA ASP A 671 -19.23 16.91 0.00
C ASP A 671 -18.59 18.30 -0.15
N ASP A 672 -19.39 19.33 -0.39
CA ASP A 672 -18.92 20.71 -0.51
C ASP A 672 -18.19 21.22 0.72
N TRP A 673 -18.64 20.86 1.91
CA TRP A 673 -18.03 21.31 3.17
C TRP A 673 -16.68 20.63 3.40
N THR A 674 -16.49 19.38 3.00
CA THR A 674 -15.18 18.71 3.02
C THR A 674 -14.23 19.34 2.00
N VAL A 675 -14.71 19.62 0.78
CA VAL A 675 -13.94 20.33 -0.26
C VAL A 675 -13.53 21.72 0.25
N GLY A 676 -14.48 22.47 0.82
CA GLY A 676 -14.25 23.80 1.37
C GLY A 676 -13.32 23.81 2.58
N TRP A 677 -13.40 22.78 3.44
CA TRP A 677 -12.47 22.59 4.56
C TRP A 677 -11.03 22.42 4.07
N GLU A 678 -10.82 21.51 3.11
CA GLU A 678 -9.48 21.27 2.57
C GLU A 678 -8.97 22.50 1.80
N PHE A 679 -9.81 23.10 0.95
CA PHE A 679 -9.43 24.26 0.14
C PHE A 679 -9.16 25.50 1.00
N GLY A 680 -9.79 25.61 2.17
CA GLY A 680 -9.52 26.67 3.15
C GLY A 680 -8.05 26.75 3.55
N LYS A 681 -7.37 25.60 3.67
CA LYS A 681 -5.92 25.52 3.94
C LYS A 681 -5.10 26.06 2.77
N VAL A 682 -5.43 25.65 1.54
CA VAL A 682 -4.77 26.13 0.30
C VAL A 682 -4.94 27.64 0.13
N ARG A 683 -6.17 28.13 0.30
CA ARG A 683 -6.46 29.57 0.21
C ARG A 683 -5.71 30.37 1.27
N ASN A 684 -5.54 29.84 2.49
CA ASN A 684 -4.72 30.51 3.51
C ASN A 684 -3.25 30.65 3.06
N LEU A 685 -2.67 29.57 2.51
CA LEU A 685 -1.31 29.58 1.96
C LEU A 685 -1.17 30.66 0.88
N TYR A 686 -1.98 30.62 -0.18
CA TYR A 686 -1.87 31.58 -1.29
C TYR A 686 -2.17 33.01 -0.85
N ALA A 687 -3.34 33.27 -0.26
CA ALA A 687 -3.78 34.64 0.02
C ALA A 687 -3.07 35.27 1.22
N SER A 688 -2.90 34.53 2.32
CA SER A 688 -2.38 35.08 3.57
C SER A 688 -0.87 34.91 3.73
N ARG A 689 -0.33 33.75 3.38
CA ARG A 689 1.09 33.43 3.61
C ARG A 689 1.97 33.93 2.47
N LEU A 690 1.59 33.66 1.22
CA LEU A 690 2.36 34.04 0.03
C LEU A 690 1.94 35.38 -0.60
N LYS A 691 0.78 35.92 -0.22
CA LYS A 691 0.21 37.18 -0.77
C LYS A 691 -0.10 37.12 -2.27
N LEU A 692 -0.57 35.95 -2.74
CA LEU A 692 -0.93 35.65 -4.14
C LEU A 692 -2.41 35.22 -4.27
N PRO A 693 -3.39 36.00 -3.77
CA PRO A 693 -4.80 35.60 -3.78
C PRO A 693 -5.37 35.36 -5.19
N GLU A 694 -4.85 36.06 -6.20
CA GLU A 694 -5.29 35.96 -7.59
C GLU A 694 -4.87 34.68 -8.31
N ARG A 695 -3.92 33.93 -7.74
CA ARG A 695 -3.41 32.66 -8.28
C ARG A 695 -4.15 31.42 -7.74
N CYS A 696 -5.12 31.59 -6.83
CA CYS A 696 -5.82 30.47 -6.21
C CYS A 696 -7.33 30.70 -6.19
N GLU A 697 -8.08 29.83 -6.86
CA GLU A 697 -9.53 29.97 -7.02
C GLU A 697 -10.27 28.65 -6.84
N ILE A 698 -11.53 28.72 -6.43
CA ILE A 698 -12.44 27.57 -6.43
C ILE A 698 -13.78 28.00 -7.04
N GLU A 699 -14.29 27.16 -7.94
CA GLU A 699 -15.65 27.28 -8.47
C GLU A 699 -16.54 26.23 -7.81
N TRP A 700 -17.60 26.70 -7.16
CA TRP A 700 -18.79 25.89 -6.89
C TRP A 700 -19.87 26.22 -7.90
N PHE A 701 -20.49 25.20 -8.47
CA PHE A 701 -21.57 25.36 -9.45
C PHE A 701 -22.70 24.36 -9.21
N ASP A 702 -23.90 24.75 -9.64
CA ASP A 702 -25.07 23.87 -9.67
C ASP A 702 -24.91 22.81 -10.77
N GLY A 703 -24.63 21.58 -10.37
CA GLY A 703 -24.44 20.48 -11.29
C GLY A 703 -23.75 19.25 -10.71
N PRO A 704 -23.70 18.17 -11.51
CA PRO A 704 -23.22 16.87 -11.09
C PRO A 704 -21.68 16.77 -11.20
N HIS A 705 -21.18 15.54 -11.13
CA HIS A 705 -19.81 15.18 -11.48
C HIS A 705 -19.52 15.48 -12.97
N LYS A 706 -18.93 16.64 -13.30
CA LYS A 706 -18.59 17.04 -14.67
C LYS A 706 -17.56 18.19 -14.71
N ILE A 707 -16.99 18.42 -15.90
CA ILE A 707 -16.34 19.68 -16.27
C ILE A 707 -17.45 20.73 -16.48
N ASN A 708 -17.40 21.83 -15.74
CA ASN A 708 -18.30 22.96 -15.96
C ASN A 708 -17.77 23.88 -17.06
N GLY A 709 -16.47 24.19 -17.03
CA GLY A 709 -15.83 24.94 -18.11
C GLY A 709 -16.25 26.41 -18.17
N VAL A 710 -16.70 27.01 -17.06
CA VAL A 710 -17.06 28.43 -17.03
C VAL A 710 -15.95 29.23 -16.38
N LYS A 711 -15.83 29.22 -15.05
CA LYS A 711 -14.77 29.98 -14.38
C LYS A 711 -13.39 29.37 -14.61
N THR A 712 -13.31 28.06 -14.86
CA THR A 712 -12.02 27.44 -15.22
C THR A 712 -11.45 28.00 -16.53
N TYR A 713 -12.29 28.34 -17.51
CA TYR A 713 -11.82 28.95 -18.76
C TYR A 713 -11.42 30.42 -18.55
N GLU A 714 -12.18 31.17 -17.74
CA GLU A 714 -11.81 32.53 -17.36
C GLU A 714 -10.48 32.57 -16.57
N PHE A 715 -10.26 31.58 -15.70
CA PHE A 715 -9.02 31.41 -14.96
C PHE A 715 -7.85 31.09 -15.90
N LEU A 716 -8.03 30.19 -16.87
CA LEU A 716 -7.02 29.91 -17.90
C LEU A 716 -6.68 31.16 -18.73
N ASP A 717 -7.68 31.92 -19.19
CA ASP A 717 -7.46 33.16 -19.95
C ASP A 717 -6.62 34.16 -19.14
N ARG A 718 -6.95 34.36 -17.86
CA ARG A 718 -6.24 35.26 -16.95
C ARG A 718 -4.80 34.81 -16.68
N GLN A 719 -4.62 33.57 -16.24
CA GLN A 719 -3.32 33.09 -15.76
C GLN A 719 -2.34 32.83 -16.91
N LEU A 720 -2.84 32.43 -18.09
CA LEU A 720 -2.01 32.23 -19.29
C LEU A 720 -1.89 33.50 -20.15
N GLN A 721 -2.45 34.62 -19.70
CA GLN A 721 -2.48 35.90 -20.42
C GLN A 721 -2.96 35.71 -21.88
N TRP A 722 -4.06 34.99 -22.04
CA TRP A 722 -4.62 34.61 -23.33
C TRP A 722 -5.97 35.29 -23.54
N ASN A 723 -6.20 35.84 -24.74
CA ASN A 723 -7.46 36.48 -25.08
C ASN A 723 -8.29 35.53 -25.96
N SER A 724 -8.96 34.54 -25.35
CA SER A 724 -9.77 33.56 -26.10
C SER A 724 -10.89 34.19 -26.93
N LYS A 725 -11.41 35.36 -26.52
CA LYS A 725 -12.54 36.06 -27.17
C LYS A 725 -12.24 36.50 -28.61
N THR A 726 -10.96 36.69 -28.98
CA THR A 726 -10.59 37.03 -30.35
C THR A 726 -10.68 35.85 -31.32
N HIS A 727 -10.79 34.63 -30.80
CA HIS A 727 -10.86 33.39 -31.59
C HIS A 727 -12.30 32.88 -31.75
N THR A 728 -13.17 33.14 -30.77
CA THR A 728 -14.58 32.70 -30.77
C THR A 728 -15.50 33.55 -31.65
N ASN A 729 -15.15 34.82 -31.93
CA ASN A 729 -15.99 35.77 -32.67
C ASN A 729 -15.82 35.72 -34.21
N ARG A 730 -15.32 34.61 -34.77
CA ARG A 730 -15.13 34.44 -36.23
C ARG A 730 -16.29 33.75 -36.95
N THR A 731 -17.45 33.66 -36.31
CA THR A 731 -18.71 33.25 -36.92
C THR A 731 -19.71 34.40 -36.83
N ASP A 732 -19.72 35.23 -37.88
CA ASP A 732 -20.93 35.91 -38.37
C ASP A 732 -21.31 35.24 -39.70
#